data_AF-E8M6D4-F1
#
_entry.id   AF-E8M6D4-F1
#
_cell.length_a   1.000
_cell.length_b   1.000
_cell.length_c   1.000
_cell.angle_alpha   90.00
_cell.angle_beta   90.00
_cell.angle_gamma   90.00
#
_symmetry.space_group_name_H-M   'P 1'
#
loop_
_entity.id
_entity.type
_entity.pdbx_description
1 polymer ?
#
loop_
_entity_poly.entity_id
_entity_poly.type
_entity_poly.pdbx_seq_one_letter_code
_entity_poly.pdbx_strand_id
1 'polypeptide(L)'
;MKLNKISLALGLASAVVLTGCGGGSSSSSDSNSSGSSTYSVTAIDGYLNGALVWLDIDGDFEQDDNEPSATSGAGGVANLDVSNVTNPSQYAVVVKAIPGQTVDEDNGPVETGYVMSAPAGETDVTPLSTLVHVILEQTTDDDATEEEIEQAKQDAVQQVADDLGIDADDVLGDFIEDDLDDAAFAAETIVEQNVLPDDEEDLGDAADGTDDSLLESADSVSSSIKTVNDSDPEDYDTIDVETDSDSDGVPDILDAFDNDPNEQYDLDGDGTGDNADTDDDGDTYLDTQDEFPTDGTEWADADKDNIGDNADLDDDNDGVNDTDDEHPNDDTRAGDSDGDGTDDLYDEFPDDPERVGDSDGDGVDSATDEYPGDPTRAGDSDGDGVDDLDDEFPDDNTQAGDADGDGVDGLQDAFPGDPNESVDTDLDGIGNNADPDDDDDGVDDQFDSAPLDDTVVESGNRQSASFFNSLDMAFIFDGDIEDGYIDIETLEIANGMANLTGIATLNSFGEFSFDLDEDSGIVLTATGWQQLDGLYTIDFSDGEDIYAYATNFESTVSYTVSATLTDLEGSNVSDYANEDEIWDEFTDTTKLFSKDAKEVEATLTPEDDIYQLWEESEAYVFQGDGGATDGKVTDLDELITDISVNTPANTGDLVGVYLSGDGDMAAAVELLDDNTAHYYLMDWTEQDPDMSATRVATGTWSGSPVAGVELIEFTVPEAAITAWGGVWDEDNTTFIFAEYDGVVRQGHVEKAGEALEDDEILFVSEVAKEDIVGVLDLPLGECHANDVEFGATNDDFLLAIAGCGGLESAITSDMLVGNTFERERRDDSTRQYTFVEGGTVHVGKNGLYSFDAAWAIDGDFLVITFEDGNIWKWALVGKETEASSAGGEELAVFAAAEEDSVWSVKHFETYTNDAGVLVNSIWSETFELIDEAVCGFDEVESDATQQTFDDAIAEYETCTGKDIVTTDDDVRGLTLMRTNSRGEVRATEFDAEGNTGTYYRNTVMSGEFAWSIVDGNKIVLSDSENASDVWDQYVILSESEGTYLIADFVPEDGEIWTDTYTDVAGQMLAECEIGNTEWDDVNDVPLTTGSFEEYLEAVEDCREQSGVEAYFSGEFFDRDDRTIEMAVDDEKYSFESDGTGTYSDIEEGQVTDTYSFTWTVDTDNDLIVVTITAGEITAIDYLAIVDTNGKALSVKAMSKANDTGWPGIGADDEGDIWGDVFELTQVFHEE
;
A
#
# COMPACT_ATOMS: atom_id res chain seq x y z
N MET A 1 -42.81 17.14 10.76
CA MET A 1 -43.25 17.94 9.58
C MET A 1 -42.00 18.43 8.87
N LYS A 2 -41.19 17.48 8.36
CA LYS A 2 -40.44 17.69 7.13
C LYS A 2 -41.49 18.06 6.07
N LEU A 3 -41.27 19.12 5.31
CA LEU A 3 -42.07 19.42 4.12
C LEU A 3 -41.18 18.87 3.01
N ASN A 4 -41.54 17.72 2.43
CA ASN A 4 -40.64 17.00 1.55
C ASN A 4 -40.36 17.73 0.21
N LYS A 5 -39.22 17.38 -0.40
CA LYS A 5 -38.48 18.03 -1.48
C LYS A 5 -39.31 18.22 -2.77
N ILE A 6 -40.36 17.42 -2.98
CA ILE A 6 -41.17 17.41 -4.23
C ILE A 6 -42.70 17.54 -3.98
N SER A 7 -43.15 18.54 -3.20
CA SER A 7 -44.57 18.94 -3.18
C SER A 7 -44.95 19.78 -4.42
N LEU A 8 -45.20 19.12 -5.55
CA LEU A 8 -45.14 19.73 -6.89
C LEU A 8 -46.34 20.60 -7.33
N ALA A 9 -46.09 21.50 -8.27
CA ALA A 9 -47.10 22.27 -9.00
C ALA A 9 -47.13 21.97 -10.52
N LEU A 10 -46.93 20.72 -10.99
CA LEU A 10 -47.14 20.36 -12.40
C LEU A 10 -48.63 20.21 -12.72
N GLY A 11 -49.26 21.35 -12.95
CA GLY A 11 -50.60 21.43 -13.51
C GLY A 11 -50.62 22.16 -14.83
N LEU A 12 -50.06 21.59 -15.93
CA LEU A 12 -50.50 21.76 -17.34
C LEU A 12 -49.44 21.30 -18.38
N ALA A 13 -49.52 20.06 -18.89
CA ALA A 13 -48.88 19.76 -20.19
C ALA A 13 -49.54 18.71 -21.10
N SER A 14 -50.74 18.20 -20.87
CA SER A 14 -51.37 17.26 -21.82
C SER A 14 -52.53 17.87 -22.61
N ALA A 15 -52.22 18.79 -23.55
CA ALA A 15 -53.23 19.38 -24.43
C ALA A 15 -52.75 19.89 -25.81
N VAL A 16 -52.04 19.12 -26.67
CA VAL A 16 -52.01 19.42 -28.13
C VAL A 16 -51.96 18.17 -29.04
N VAL A 17 -53.17 17.69 -29.40
CA VAL A 17 -53.64 17.26 -30.73
C VAL A 17 -52.72 16.43 -31.65
N LEU A 18 -53.03 15.13 -31.76
CA LEU A 18 -53.04 14.39 -33.04
C LEU A 18 -54.38 13.66 -33.26
N THR A 19 -55.18 14.23 -34.17
CA THR A 19 -56.48 13.71 -34.63
C THR A 19 -56.34 12.47 -35.51
N GLY A 20 -57.08 11.38 -35.22
CA GLY A 20 -56.91 10.10 -35.93
C GLY A 20 -58.06 9.09 -36.14
N CYS A 21 -59.35 9.33 -35.80
CA CYS A 21 -60.53 8.49 -36.19
C CYS A 21 -60.64 7.08 -35.53
N GLY A 22 -61.69 6.65 -34.83
CA GLY A 22 -63.10 7.02 -34.62
C GLY A 22 -63.80 5.87 -33.85
N GLY A 23 -64.97 5.93 -33.26
CA GLY A 23 -66.02 6.91 -33.06
C GLY A 23 -67.28 6.17 -32.57
N GLY A 24 -68.20 6.84 -31.85
CA GLY A 24 -69.60 6.37 -31.83
C GLY A 24 -70.52 6.61 -30.63
N SER A 25 -70.96 7.87 -30.41
CA SER A 25 -72.34 8.29 -30.02
C SER A 25 -72.97 7.72 -28.71
N SER A 26 -73.46 8.53 -27.75
CA SER A 26 -74.62 9.43 -27.92
C SER A 26 -75.00 10.17 -26.61
N SER A 27 -75.64 11.33 -26.78
CA SER A 27 -76.06 12.37 -25.82
C SER A 27 -77.08 12.01 -24.71
N SER A 28 -76.99 12.62 -23.50
CA SER A 28 -77.92 13.68 -22.99
C SER A 28 -77.92 13.92 -21.45
N SER A 29 -77.63 15.17 -21.04
CA SER A 29 -78.17 16.02 -19.94
C SER A 29 -78.44 15.51 -18.49
N ASP A 30 -77.73 16.15 -17.55
CA ASP A 30 -78.06 16.62 -16.18
C ASP A 30 -78.86 15.73 -15.20
N SER A 31 -78.23 15.35 -14.06
CA SER A 31 -78.55 15.93 -12.74
C SER A 31 -77.69 15.36 -11.59
N ASN A 32 -76.88 16.24 -10.99
CA ASN A 32 -76.38 16.31 -9.61
C ASN A 32 -76.69 15.13 -8.64
N SER A 33 -75.64 14.41 -8.26
CA SER A 33 -75.52 13.62 -7.02
C SER A 33 -74.06 13.71 -6.62
N SER A 34 -73.78 14.19 -5.42
CA SER A 34 -72.44 14.40 -4.83
C SER A 34 -71.43 13.36 -5.31
N GLY A 35 -70.48 13.78 -6.16
CA GLY A 35 -69.43 12.91 -6.65
C GLY A 35 -68.34 12.83 -5.59
N SER A 36 -68.08 11.63 -5.10
CA SER A 36 -66.75 11.27 -4.61
C SER A 36 -65.83 11.32 -5.82
N SER A 37 -64.73 12.04 -5.70
CA SER A 37 -63.63 12.01 -6.67
C SER A 37 -62.78 10.80 -6.30
N THR A 38 -62.70 9.84 -7.20
CA THR A 38 -61.82 8.66 -7.08
C THR A 38 -60.58 8.89 -7.91
N TYR A 39 -59.40 8.58 -7.36
CA TYR A 39 -58.12 8.50 -8.06
C TYR A 39 -57.77 7.02 -8.26
N SER A 40 -57.36 6.62 -9.46
CA SER A 40 -57.14 5.21 -9.80
C SER A 40 -55.64 5.01 -10.00
N VAL A 41 -55.09 4.01 -9.32
CA VAL A 41 -53.69 3.61 -9.36
C VAL A 41 -53.64 2.13 -9.75
N THR A 42 -52.61 1.72 -10.49
CA THR A 42 -52.33 0.34 -10.85
C THR A 42 -51.01 -0.09 -10.23
N ALA A 43 -51.00 -1.20 -9.48
CA ALA A 43 -49.78 -1.81 -8.95
C ALA A 43 -49.33 -2.97 -9.87
N ILE A 44 -48.09 -2.94 -10.35
CA ILE A 44 -47.60 -3.80 -11.43
C ILE A 44 -46.15 -4.25 -11.18
N ASP A 45 -45.99 -5.49 -10.74
CA ASP A 45 -44.80 -6.36 -10.83
C ASP A 45 -45.09 -7.52 -11.83
N GLY A 46 -46.27 -7.44 -12.44
CA GLY A 46 -47.24 -8.53 -12.43
C GLY A 46 -48.45 -7.98 -11.66
N TYR A 47 -49.67 -8.16 -12.18
CA TYR A 47 -50.79 -7.38 -11.65
C TYR A 47 -51.07 -7.74 -10.18
N LEU A 48 -50.68 -6.85 -9.24
CA LEU A 48 -50.72 -7.15 -7.82
C LEU A 48 -52.14 -7.06 -7.25
N ASN A 49 -52.67 -8.17 -6.75
CA ASN A 49 -54.02 -8.26 -6.20
C ASN A 49 -53.97 -8.49 -4.69
N GLY A 50 -54.33 -7.46 -3.91
CA GLY A 50 -54.29 -7.51 -2.45
C GLY A 50 -53.22 -6.61 -1.82
N ALA A 51 -52.44 -5.88 -2.62
CA ALA A 51 -51.47 -4.90 -2.16
C ALA A 51 -52.15 -3.67 -1.55
N LEU A 52 -51.50 -3.05 -0.55
CA LEU A 52 -51.94 -1.79 0.02
C LEU A 52 -51.42 -0.64 -0.84
N VAL A 53 -52.27 0.31 -1.18
CA VAL A 53 -51.91 1.46 -2.04
C VAL A 53 -52.38 2.74 -1.38
N TRP A 54 -51.52 3.75 -1.28
CA TRP A 54 -51.87 5.06 -0.74
C TRP A 54 -51.25 6.19 -1.56
N LEU A 55 -51.74 7.39 -1.29
CA LEU A 55 -51.23 8.62 -1.88
C LEU A 55 -50.43 9.32 -0.78
N ASP A 56 -49.13 9.42 -0.98
CA ASP A 56 -48.20 10.01 -0.01
C ASP A 56 -48.28 11.55 -0.09
N ILE A 57 -48.89 12.15 0.92
CA ILE A 57 -49.17 13.58 1.00
C ILE A 57 -48.06 14.33 1.74
N ASP A 58 -47.40 13.66 2.68
CA ASP A 58 -46.35 14.16 3.56
C ASP A 58 -44.99 14.13 2.88
N GLY A 59 -44.80 13.15 2.00
CA GLY A 59 -43.53 12.75 1.45
C GLY A 59 -42.71 11.93 2.45
N ASP A 60 -43.32 11.20 3.37
CA ASP A 60 -42.61 10.33 4.31
C ASP A 60 -42.72 8.85 3.93
N PHE A 61 -43.30 8.55 2.76
CA PHE A 61 -43.55 7.21 2.24
C PHE A 61 -44.46 6.33 3.11
N GLU A 62 -44.61 6.57 4.42
CA GLU A 62 -45.42 5.82 5.35
C GLU A 62 -46.94 5.97 5.12
N GLN A 63 -47.69 4.90 5.42
CA GLN A 63 -49.15 4.93 5.28
C GLN A 63 -49.83 5.62 6.48
N ASP A 64 -50.17 6.89 6.30
CA ASP A 64 -50.63 7.72 7.41
C ASP A 64 -52.18 7.80 7.52
N ASP A 65 -52.71 8.09 8.72
CA ASP A 65 -54.16 8.03 9.04
C ASP A 65 -54.97 9.07 8.24
N ASN A 66 -54.28 10.10 7.71
CA ASN A 66 -54.86 11.19 6.93
C ASN A 66 -54.80 10.98 5.41
N GLU A 67 -54.18 9.91 4.95
CA GLU A 67 -53.90 9.67 3.55
C GLU A 67 -54.96 8.80 2.87
N PRO A 68 -55.36 9.11 1.63
CA PRO A 68 -56.26 8.26 0.88
C PRO A 68 -55.60 6.93 0.51
N SER A 69 -56.01 5.84 1.16
CA SER A 69 -55.56 4.48 0.83
C SER A 69 -56.68 3.56 0.30
N ALA A 70 -56.30 2.51 -0.42
CA ALA A 70 -57.15 1.39 -0.81
C ALA A 70 -56.32 0.14 -1.09
N THR A 71 -56.94 -1.04 -0.98
CA THR A 71 -56.32 -2.29 -1.42
C THR A 71 -56.53 -2.49 -2.92
N SER A 72 -55.50 -2.92 -3.64
CA SER A 72 -55.56 -3.28 -5.06
C SER A 72 -56.50 -4.46 -5.29
N GLY A 73 -57.13 -4.48 -6.47
CA GLY A 73 -58.02 -5.54 -6.91
C GLY A 73 -57.45 -6.33 -8.09
N ALA A 74 -58.33 -7.06 -8.78
CA ALA A 74 -57.93 -7.78 -9.99
C ALA A 74 -57.40 -6.82 -11.07
N GLY A 75 -56.25 -7.18 -11.67
CA GLY A 75 -55.52 -6.33 -12.60
C GLY A 75 -54.81 -5.14 -11.92
N GLY A 76 -54.33 -5.27 -10.68
CA GLY A 76 -53.54 -4.24 -10.00
C GLY A 76 -54.30 -2.99 -9.52
N VAL A 77 -55.57 -2.82 -9.88
CA VAL A 77 -56.24 -1.51 -9.73
C VAL A 77 -56.72 -1.21 -8.29
N ALA A 78 -56.21 -0.13 -7.71
CA ALA A 78 -56.69 0.50 -6.47
C ALA A 78 -57.45 1.81 -6.76
N ASN A 79 -58.57 2.04 -6.07
CA ASN A 79 -59.39 3.26 -6.24
C ASN A 79 -59.45 4.07 -4.94
N LEU A 80 -58.64 5.11 -4.83
CA LEU A 80 -58.47 5.98 -3.66
C LEU A 80 -59.59 7.03 -3.57
N ASP A 81 -60.18 7.25 -2.38
CA ASP A 81 -61.20 8.29 -2.17
C ASP A 81 -60.57 9.67 -1.87
N VAL A 82 -60.14 10.35 -2.93
CA VAL A 82 -59.52 11.68 -2.89
C VAL A 82 -60.56 12.82 -2.76
N SER A 83 -61.70 12.59 -2.13
CA SER A 83 -62.76 13.61 -1.96
C SER A 83 -62.30 14.83 -1.16
N ASN A 84 -61.25 14.69 -0.35
CA ASN A 84 -60.68 15.74 0.51
C ASN A 84 -59.30 16.24 0.05
N VAL A 85 -58.71 15.64 -1.00
CA VAL A 85 -57.40 16.03 -1.54
C VAL A 85 -57.60 16.94 -2.75
N THR A 86 -56.85 18.04 -2.82
CA THR A 86 -56.90 18.97 -3.96
C THR A 86 -55.74 18.62 -4.89
N ASN A 87 -56.03 18.29 -6.15
CA ASN A 87 -55.03 17.84 -7.14
C ASN A 87 -54.23 16.60 -6.70
N PRO A 88 -54.84 15.41 -6.66
CA PRO A 88 -54.15 14.20 -6.21
C PRO A 88 -52.93 13.82 -7.05
N SER A 89 -52.88 14.20 -8.33
CA SER A 89 -51.76 13.90 -9.24
C SER A 89 -50.49 14.73 -8.99
N GLN A 90 -50.39 15.41 -7.85
CA GLN A 90 -49.20 16.21 -7.47
C GLN A 90 -48.39 15.53 -6.36
N TYR A 91 -48.85 14.35 -5.94
CA TYR A 91 -48.33 13.57 -4.84
C TYR A 91 -47.85 12.23 -5.41
N ALA A 92 -46.81 11.68 -4.80
CA ALA A 92 -46.33 10.34 -5.10
C ALA A 92 -47.35 9.29 -4.68
N VAL A 93 -47.18 8.09 -5.21
CA VAL A 93 -48.05 6.95 -4.92
C VAL A 93 -47.17 5.79 -4.47
N VAL A 94 -47.54 5.17 -3.36
CA VAL A 94 -46.79 4.06 -2.77
C VAL A 94 -47.66 2.80 -2.73
N VAL A 95 -47.03 1.65 -2.94
CA VAL A 95 -47.64 0.32 -3.00
C VAL A 95 -46.83 -0.62 -2.10
N LYS A 96 -47.49 -1.27 -1.15
CA LYS A 96 -46.90 -2.34 -0.32
C LYS A 96 -47.48 -3.70 -0.68
N ALA A 97 -46.62 -4.60 -1.15
CA ALA A 97 -46.93 -6.00 -1.35
C ALA A 97 -46.82 -6.75 0.00
N ILE A 98 -47.89 -7.39 0.45
CA ILE A 98 -47.96 -7.99 1.78
C ILE A 98 -47.81 -9.52 1.67
N PRO A 99 -46.80 -10.13 2.32
CA PRO A 99 -46.57 -11.57 2.31
C PRO A 99 -47.82 -12.39 2.63
N GLY A 100 -48.12 -13.36 1.75
CA GLY A 100 -49.25 -14.26 1.89
C GLY A 100 -50.64 -13.61 1.79
N GLN A 101 -50.74 -12.29 1.55
CA GLN A 101 -51.99 -11.56 1.32
C GLN A 101 -52.09 -11.02 -0.10
N THR A 102 -51.00 -10.46 -0.61
CA THR A 102 -50.88 -10.04 -2.01
C THR A 102 -50.66 -11.28 -2.88
N VAL A 103 -51.30 -11.27 -4.04
CA VAL A 103 -51.12 -12.27 -5.08
C VAL A 103 -50.70 -11.54 -6.33
N ASP A 104 -49.48 -11.82 -6.77
CA ASP A 104 -49.05 -11.56 -8.13
C ASP A 104 -49.87 -12.45 -9.09
N GLU A 105 -50.47 -11.85 -10.12
CA GLU A 105 -51.36 -12.58 -11.03
C GLU A 105 -50.61 -13.54 -11.99
N ASP A 106 -49.30 -13.37 -12.14
CA ASP A 106 -48.40 -14.14 -12.99
C ASP A 106 -47.66 -15.22 -12.17
N ASN A 107 -47.09 -14.85 -11.02
CA ASN A 107 -46.22 -15.71 -10.20
C ASN A 107 -46.89 -16.32 -8.95
N GLY A 108 -48.04 -15.79 -8.53
CA GLY A 108 -48.84 -16.35 -7.43
C GLY A 108 -48.71 -15.57 -6.12
N PRO A 109 -48.91 -16.19 -4.95
CA PRO A 109 -48.83 -15.48 -3.68
C PRO A 109 -47.42 -14.92 -3.46
N VAL A 110 -47.33 -13.65 -3.11
CA VAL A 110 -46.06 -13.00 -2.74
C VAL A 110 -45.53 -13.64 -1.45
N GLU A 111 -44.28 -14.09 -1.46
CA GLU A 111 -43.62 -14.80 -0.34
C GLU A 111 -42.85 -13.84 0.58
N THR A 112 -42.06 -12.92 0.02
CA THR A 112 -41.34 -11.82 0.69
C THR A 112 -42.05 -10.48 0.47
N GLY A 113 -42.05 -9.59 1.45
CA GLY A 113 -42.76 -8.31 1.35
C GLY A 113 -41.89 -7.31 0.61
N TYR A 114 -42.48 -6.35 -0.08
CA TYR A 114 -41.69 -5.27 -0.70
C TYR A 114 -42.58 -4.04 -0.92
N VAL A 115 -41.93 -2.89 -1.05
CA VAL A 115 -42.57 -1.59 -1.28
C VAL A 115 -42.10 -1.00 -2.61
N MET A 116 -43.04 -0.41 -3.34
CA MET A 116 -42.80 0.26 -4.61
C MET A 116 -43.40 1.64 -4.58
N SER A 117 -42.82 2.57 -5.34
CA SER A 117 -43.35 3.91 -5.48
C SER A 117 -43.29 4.44 -6.91
N ALA A 118 -44.03 5.51 -7.16
CA ALA A 118 -43.96 6.24 -8.41
C ALA A 118 -44.02 7.75 -8.16
N PRO A 119 -43.25 8.54 -8.93
CA PRO A 119 -43.18 9.97 -8.73
C PRO A 119 -44.50 10.66 -9.08
N ALA A 120 -44.68 11.86 -8.53
CA ALA A 120 -45.88 12.67 -8.72
C ALA A 120 -46.30 12.78 -10.20
N GLY A 121 -47.56 12.44 -10.47
CA GLY A 121 -48.16 12.49 -11.81
C GLY A 121 -48.26 11.15 -12.52
N GLU A 122 -47.52 10.13 -12.05
CA GLU A 122 -47.70 8.74 -12.49
C GLU A 122 -48.83 8.05 -11.72
N THR A 123 -49.43 7.04 -12.35
CA THR A 123 -50.52 6.24 -11.76
C THR A 123 -50.28 4.74 -11.83
N ASP A 124 -49.28 4.33 -12.58
CA ASP A 124 -48.86 2.94 -12.71
C ASP A 124 -47.56 2.82 -11.92
N VAL A 125 -47.60 2.04 -10.85
CA VAL A 125 -46.50 1.86 -9.88
C VAL A 125 -45.89 0.50 -10.14
N THR A 126 -44.60 0.51 -10.48
CA THR A 126 -43.81 -0.64 -10.92
C THR A 126 -42.43 -0.65 -10.24
N PRO A 127 -41.69 -1.77 -10.29
CA PRO A 127 -40.29 -1.79 -9.85
C PRO A 127 -39.47 -0.70 -10.55
N LEU A 128 -39.64 -0.54 -11.87
CA LEU A 128 -38.97 0.48 -12.68
C LEU A 128 -39.35 1.91 -12.28
N SER A 129 -40.63 2.17 -11.98
CA SER A 129 -41.06 3.49 -11.53
C SER A 129 -40.51 3.85 -10.15
N THR A 130 -40.14 2.84 -9.35
CA THR A 130 -39.56 2.98 -8.01
C THR A 130 -38.13 3.46 -8.11
N LEU A 131 -37.30 2.82 -8.94
CA LEU A 131 -35.94 3.29 -9.25
C LEU A 131 -35.95 4.74 -9.78
N VAL A 132 -36.86 5.05 -10.71
CA VAL A 132 -37.03 6.42 -11.22
C VAL A 132 -37.44 7.40 -10.10
N HIS A 133 -38.25 6.97 -9.14
CA HIS A 133 -38.68 7.83 -8.05
C HIS A 133 -37.54 8.14 -7.07
N VAL A 134 -36.75 7.12 -6.72
CA VAL A 134 -35.61 7.23 -5.79
C VAL A 134 -34.53 8.12 -6.38
N ILE A 135 -34.08 7.84 -7.62
CA ILE A 135 -33.10 8.68 -8.32
C ILE A 135 -33.61 10.13 -8.43
N LEU A 136 -34.91 10.33 -8.66
CA LEU A 136 -35.49 11.67 -8.74
C LEU A 136 -35.41 12.42 -7.40
N GLU A 137 -35.67 11.76 -6.27
CA GLU A 137 -35.57 12.39 -4.94
C GLU A 137 -34.12 12.69 -4.55
N GLN A 138 -33.17 11.79 -4.85
CA GLN A 138 -31.75 12.00 -4.59
C GLN A 138 -31.13 13.13 -5.45
N THR A 139 -31.54 13.25 -6.71
CA THR A 139 -30.92 14.20 -7.68
C THR A 139 -31.59 15.58 -7.72
N THR A 140 -32.69 15.78 -6.98
CA THR A 140 -33.48 17.02 -7.06
C THR A 140 -33.41 17.87 -5.79
N ASP A 141 -32.93 19.11 -5.93
CA ASP A 141 -32.91 20.10 -4.84
C ASP A 141 -34.32 20.57 -4.40
N ASP A 142 -34.50 20.82 -3.09
CA ASP A 142 -35.72 21.37 -2.45
C ASP A 142 -36.27 22.67 -3.10
N ASP A 143 -35.40 23.46 -3.75
CA ASP A 143 -35.71 24.76 -4.35
C ASP A 143 -35.90 24.67 -5.89
N ALA A 144 -35.88 23.47 -6.48
CA ALA A 144 -35.99 23.24 -7.92
C ALA A 144 -37.33 23.76 -8.50
N THR A 145 -37.27 24.34 -9.70
CA THR A 145 -38.45 24.83 -10.41
C THR A 145 -39.21 23.69 -11.11
N GLU A 146 -40.50 23.90 -11.41
CA GLU A 146 -41.31 22.94 -12.20
C GLU A 146 -40.67 22.51 -13.54
N GLU A 147 -39.83 23.37 -14.15
CA GLU A 147 -39.12 23.02 -15.39
C GLU A 147 -37.85 22.19 -15.12
N GLU A 148 -37.21 22.35 -13.96
CA GLU A 148 -36.04 21.58 -13.52
C GLU A 148 -36.45 20.19 -13.06
N ILE A 149 -37.55 20.05 -12.31
CA ILE A 149 -38.03 18.74 -11.84
C ILE A 149 -38.53 17.86 -13.00
N GLU A 150 -39.17 18.47 -14.01
CA GLU A 150 -39.56 17.74 -15.22
C GLU A 150 -38.33 17.28 -16.04
N GLN A 151 -37.23 18.04 -15.99
CA GLN A 151 -35.98 17.65 -16.63
C GLN A 151 -35.28 16.55 -15.83
N ALA A 152 -35.17 16.70 -14.50
CA ALA A 152 -34.62 15.69 -13.61
C ALA A 152 -35.37 14.36 -13.73
N LYS A 153 -36.71 14.39 -13.85
CA LYS A 153 -37.50 13.19 -14.13
C LYS A 153 -37.17 12.55 -15.48
N GLN A 154 -36.90 13.33 -16.52
CA GLN A 154 -36.47 12.79 -17.81
C GLN A 154 -35.05 12.21 -17.74
N ASP A 155 -34.19 12.83 -16.96
CA ASP A 155 -32.81 12.38 -16.77
C ASP A 155 -32.78 11.07 -15.96
N ALA A 156 -33.58 10.96 -14.88
CA ALA A 156 -33.76 9.73 -14.10
C ALA A 156 -34.36 8.58 -14.93
N VAL A 157 -35.36 8.87 -15.76
CA VAL A 157 -35.91 7.87 -16.71
C VAL A 157 -34.85 7.41 -17.71
N GLN A 158 -34.01 8.33 -18.20
CA GLN A 158 -32.96 8.00 -19.14
C GLN A 158 -31.85 7.15 -18.49
N GLN A 159 -31.53 7.44 -17.23
CA GLN A 159 -30.56 6.66 -16.44
C GLN A 159 -31.04 5.21 -16.28
N VAL A 160 -32.23 4.99 -15.70
CA VAL A 160 -32.81 3.64 -15.55
C VAL A 160 -32.90 2.90 -16.88
N ALA A 161 -33.19 3.59 -17.98
CA ALA A 161 -33.21 3.00 -19.32
C ALA A 161 -31.83 2.53 -19.78
N ASP A 162 -30.80 3.37 -19.58
CA ASP A 162 -29.43 3.07 -20.00
C ASP A 162 -28.81 1.95 -19.15
N ASP A 163 -29.14 1.90 -17.86
CA ASP A 163 -28.63 0.89 -16.91
C ASP A 163 -29.23 -0.49 -17.22
N LEU A 164 -30.55 -0.56 -17.44
CA LEU A 164 -31.26 -1.81 -17.71
C LEU A 164 -31.29 -2.22 -19.20
N GLY A 165 -30.80 -1.36 -20.10
CA GLY A 165 -30.82 -1.63 -21.54
C GLY A 165 -32.22 -1.65 -22.17
N ILE A 166 -33.16 -0.85 -21.65
CA ILE A 166 -34.54 -0.72 -22.16
C ILE A 166 -34.76 0.63 -22.86
N ASP A 167 -35.81 0.79 -23.67
CA ASP A 167 -36.12 2.10 -24.27
C ASP A 167 -36.68 3.05 -23.20
N ALA A 168 -36.19 4.29 -23.15
CA ALA A 168 -36.65 5.29 -22.18
C ALA A 168 -38.16 5.59 -22.27
N ASP A 169 -38.80 5.37 -23.43
CA ASP A 169 -40.26 5.48 -23.58
C ASP A 169 -41.02 4.33 -22.88
N ASP A 170 -40.34 3.25 -22.49
CA ASP A 170 -40.90 1.98 -21.98
C ASP A 170 -40.70 1.80 -20.45
N VAL A 171 -39.90 2.66 -19.80
CA VAL A 171 -39.59 2.61 -18.34
C VAL A 171 -40.81 2.89 -17.45
N LEU A 172 -41.63 3.87 -17.83
CA LEU A 172 -42.80 4.29 -17.05
C LEU A 172 -44.10 3.89 -17.76
N GLY A 173 -45.03 3.28 -17.01
CA GLY A 173 -46.37 2.94 -17.51
C GLY A 173 -46.76 1.49 -17.21
N ASP A 174 -47.81 1.02 -17.89
CA ASP A 174 -48.29 -0.37 -17.79
C ASP A 174 -47.63 -1.22 -18.89
N PHE A 175 -46.45 -1.76 -18.59
CA PHE A 175 -45.69 -2.63 -19.50
C PHE A 175 -46.45 -3.90 -19.89
N ILE A 176 -47.42 -4.34 -19.08
CA ILE A 176 -48.27 -5.50 -19.36
C ILE A 176 -49.37 -5.15 -20.39
N GLU A 177 -50.02 -3.99 -20.25
CA GLU A 177 -51.06 -3.55 -21.22
C GLU A 177 -50.45 -3.21 -22.58
N ASP A 178 -49.22 -2.67 -22.60
CA ASP A 178 -48.53 -2.24 -23.81
C ASP A 178 -47.71 -3.34 -24.51
N ASP A 179 -47.69 -4.56 -23.96
CA ASP A 179 -46.94 -5.73 -24.44
C ASP A 179 -45.41 -5.42 -24.57
N LEU A 180 -44.81 -4.84 -23.53
CA LEU A 180 -43.39 -4.46 -23.44
C LEU A 180 -42.59 -5.55 -22.68
N ASP A 181 -42.09 -6.53 -23.42
CA ASP A 181 -41.48 -7.75 -22.86
C ASP A 181 -40.13 -7.48 -22.15
N ASP A 182 -39.37 -6.47 -22.59
CA ASP A 182 -38.10 -6.02 -22.01
C ASP A 182 -38.26 -5.33 -20.66
N ALA A 183 -39.22 -4.41 -20.57
CA ALA A 183 -39.58 -3.76 -19.31
C ALA A 183 -40.20 -4.76 -18.32
N ALA A 184 -40.98 -5.73 -18.80
CA ALA A 184 -41.53 -6.80 -17.97
C ALA A 184 -40.44 -7.70 -17.39
N PHE A 185 -39.46 -8.11 -18.22
CA PHE A 185 -38.33 -8.93 -17.78
C PHE A 185 -37.46 -8.21 -16.74
N ALA A 186 -37.15 -6.93 -16.97
CA ALA A 186 -36.39 -6.14 -16.01
C ALA A 186 -37.12 -5.98 -14.67
N ALA A 187 -38.44 -5.68 -14.72
CA ALA A 187 -39.26 -5.56 -13.52
C ALA A 187 -39.32 -6.87 -12.72
N GLU A 188 -39.53 -8.01 -13.38
CA GLU A 188 -39.57 -9.33 -12.74
C GLU A 188 -38.21 -9.70 -12.11
N THR A 189 -37.11 -9.43 -12.82
CA THR A 189 -35.76 -9.72 -12.32
C THR A 189 -35.44 -8.92 -11.07
N ILE A 190 -35.79 -7.62 -11.03
CA ILE A 190 -35.57 -6.76 -9.86
C ILE A 190 -36.29 -7.31 -8.62
N VAL A 191 -37.50 -7.86 -8.78
CA VAL A 191 -38.22 -8.44 -7.64
C VAL A 191 -37.69 -9.83 -7.26
N GLU A 192 -37.31 -10.65 -8.23
CA GLU A 192 -36.76 -12.00 -7.97
C GLU A 192 -35.39 -11.96 -7.27
N GLN A 193 -34.58 -10.94 -7.55
CA GLN A 193 -33.28 -10.71 -6.90
C GLN A 193 -33.40 -9.91 -5.59
N ASN A 194 -34.63 -9.72 -5.07
CA ASN A 194 -34.91 -9.04 -3.81
C ASN A 194 -34.31 -7.62 -3.71
N VAL A 195 -34.22 -6.91 -4.84
CA VAL A 195 -33.61 -5.57 -4.93
C VAL A 195 -34.52 -4.50 -4.33
N LEU A 196 -35.84 -4.70 -4.34
CA LEU A 196 -36.77 -3.68 -3.83
C LEU A 196 -36.76 -3.60 -2.29
N PRO A 197 -37.00 -2.41 -1.72
CA PRO A 197 -37.02 -2.25 -0.27
C PRO A 197 -38.15 -3.07 0.37
N ASP A 198 -37.89 -3.66 1.53
CA ASP A 198 -38.82 -4.56 2.23
C ASP A 198 -39.95 -3.77 2.91
N ASP A 199 -39.66 -2.55 3.38
CA ASP A 199 -40.67 -1.68 3.96
C ASP A 199 -40.60 -0.18 3.59
N GLU A 200 -41.37 0.62 4.34
CA GLU A 200 -41.59 2.04 4.04
C GLU A 200 -40.42 2.94 4.48
N GLU A 201 -39.68 2.51 5.50
CA GLU A 201 -38.52 3.21 6.07
C GLU A 201 -37.33 3.08 5.12
N ASP A 202 -36.98 1.85 4.74
CA ASP A 202 -35.94 1.55 3.73
C ASP A 202 -36.16 2.33 2.42
N LEU A 203 -37.41 2.41 1.95
CA LEU A 203 -37.75 3.18 0.75
C LEU A 203 -37.58 4.70 0.97
N GLY A 204 -37.82 5.18 2.18
CA GLY A 204 -37.60 6.56 2.60
C GLY A 204 -36.12 6.90 2.64
N ASP A 205 -35.29 6.02 3.19
CA ASP A 205 -33.85 6.20 3.33
C ASP A 205 -33.14 6.10 1.97
N ALA A 206 -33.55 5.15 1.14
CA ALA A 206 -33.16 5.08 -0.27
C ALA A 206 -33.48 6.39 -1.01
N ALA A 207 -34.67 6.95 -0.82
CA ALA A 207 -35.06 8.20 -1.47
C ALA A 207 -34.33 9.44 -0.93
N ASP A 208 -33.98 9.46 0.36
CA ASP A 208 -33.22 10.56 0.98
C ASP A 208 -31.70 10.46 0.74
N GLY A 209 -31.21 9.31 0.26
CA GLY A 209 -29.80 9.02 -0.05
C GLY A 209 -28.95 8.81 1.19
N THR A 210 -29.57 8.35 2.29
CA THR A 210 -28.89 7.93 3.52
C THR A 210 -28.50 6.46 3.46
N ASP A 211 -29.22 5.69 2.66
CA ASP A 211 -28.93 4.31 2.29
C ASP A 211 -28.96 4.23 0.76
N ASP A 212 -27.87 3.80 0.11
CA ASP A 212 -27.80 3.63 -1.35
C ASP A 212 -27.95 2.16 -1.78
N SER A 213 -28.21 1.23 -0.84
CA SER A 213 -28.34 -0.22 -1.04
C SER A 213 -29.27 -0.60 -2.19
N LEU A 214 -30.39 0.10 -2.33
CA LEU A 214 -31.35 -0.11 -3.43
C LEU A 214 -30.73 0.16 -4.80
N LEU A 215 -29.95 1.23 -4.94
CA LEU A 215 -29.33 1.59 -6.22
C LEU A 215 -28.11 0.74 -6.50
N GLU A 216 -27.34 0.37 -5.49
CA GLU A 216 -26.19 -0.53 -5.61
C GLU A 216 -26.62 -1.96 -5.98
N SER A 217 -27.65 -2.48 -5.30
CA SER A 217 -28.27 -3.77 -5.63
C SER A 217 -28.88 -3.77 -7.04
N ALA A 218 -29.52 -2.66 -7.44
CA ALA A 218 -30.05 -2.50 -8.79
C ALA A 218 -28.93 -2.46 -9.85
N ASP A 219 -27.80 -1.81 -9.54
CA ASP A 219 -26.63 -1.73 -10.40
C ASP A 219 -25.94 -3.09 -10.56
N SER A 220 -25.85 -3.88 -9.48
CA SER A 220 -25.31 -5.26 -9.50
C SER A 220 -26.08 -6.14 -10.49
N VAL A 221 -27.41 -6.09 -10.48
CA VAL A 221 -28.23 -6.88 -11.42
C VAL A 221 -28.35 -6.25 -12.82
N SER A 222 -28.03 -4.96 -12.98
CA SER A 222 -28.22 -4.20 -14.22
C SER A 222 -27.45 -4.78 -15.40
N SER A 223 -26.22 -5.26 -15.18
CA SER A 223 -25.33 -5.80 -16.21
C SER A 223 -25.88 -7.09 -16.83
N SER A 224 -26.46 -7.95 -16.01
CA SER A 224 -27.12 -9.19 -16.42
C SER A 224 -28.40 -8.90 -17.21
N ILE A 225 -29.24 -7.97 -16.72
CA ILE A 225 -30.47 -7.53 -17.39
C ILE A 225 -30.14 -6.92 -18.76
N LYS A 226 -29.15 -6.02 -18.82
CA LYS A 226 -28.71 -5.34 -20.03
C LYS A 226 -28.14 -6.29 -21.07
N THR A 227 -27.34 -7.26 -20.65
CA THR A 227 -26.79 -8.30 -21.54
C THR A 227 -27.89 -9.10 -22.20
N VAL A 228 -28.94 -9.44 -21.46
CA VAL A 228 -30.11 -10.14 -21.98
C VAL A 228 -30.88 -9.26 -22.96
N ASN A 229 -31.21 -8.02 -22.58
CA ASN A 229 -31.95 -7.08 -23.41
C ASN A 229 -31.23 -6.73 -24.73
N ASP A 230 -29.90 -6.62 -24.72
CA ASP A 230 -29.10 -6.33 -25.91
C ASP A 230 -28.97 -7.51 -26.89
N SER A 231 -29.26 -8.74 -26.44
CA SER A 231 -28.90 -9.97 -27.16
C SER A 231 -29.94 -10.45 -28.20
N ASP A 232 -31.26 -10.28 -28.00
CA ASP A 232 -32.29 -10.51 -29.04
C ASP A 232 -33.71 -9.97 -28.70
N PRO A 233 -34.13 -8.77 -29.19
CA PRO A 233 -35.40 -8.13 -28.82
C PRO A 233 -36.66 -8.70 -29.53
N GLU A 234 -36.59 -9.87 -30.18
CA GLU A 234 -37.79 -10.54 -30.74
C GLU A 234 -37.97 -12.01 -30.29
N ASP A 235 -37.22 -12.48 -29.29
CA ASP A 235 -37.27 -13.88 -28.84
C ASP A 235 -37.16 -14.06 -27.30
N TYR A 236 -37.85 -13.22 -26.52
CA TYR A 236 -38.03 -13.39 -25.06
C TYR A 236 -38.72 -14.73 -24.69
N ASP A 237 -39.36 -15.41 -25.65
CA ASP A 237 -39.99 -16.73 -25.50
C ASP A 237 -38.97 -17.89 -25.70
N THR A 238 -37.69 -17.63 -26.04
CA THR A 238 -36.64 -18.66 -26.19
C THR A 238 -35.23 -18.33 -25.65
N ILE A 239 -35.09 -17.38 -24.73
CA ILE A 239 -34.00 -17.47 -23.74
C ILE A 239 -34.22 -18.81 -23.03
N ASP A 240 -33.30 -19.77 -23.25
CA ASP A 240 -33.40 -21.10 -22.64
C ASP A 240 -32.99 -20.95 -21.17
N VAL A 241 -33.89 -20.39 -20.35
CA VAL A 241 -33.88 -20.45 -18.87
C VAL A 241 -33.95 -21.90 -18.36
N GLU A 242 -33.93 -22.92 -19.23
CA GLU A 242 -33.71 -24.32 -18.83
C GLU A 242 -32.26 -24.78 -19.05
N THR A 243 -31.35 -23.89 -19.45
CA THR A 243 -29.91 -24.12 -19.27
C THR A 243 -29.58 -23.72 -17.84
N ASP A 244 -29.61 -24.75 -17.01
CA ASP A 244 -29.27 -24.77 -15.60
C ASP A 244 -28.29 -25.95 -15.51
N SER A 245 -27.02 -25.61 -15.71
CA SER A 245 -25.92 -26.48 -16.11
C SER A 245 -25.54 -27.44 -14.98
N ASP A 246 -25.79 -27.04 -13.74
CA ASP A 246 -25.62 -27.85 -12.54
C ASP A 246 -26.94 -28.34 -11.90
N SER A 247 -28.08 -27.84 -12.38
CA SER A 247 -29.44 -28.27 -12.04
C SER A 247 -29.90 -27.89 -10.63
N ASP A 248 -29.50 -26.73 -10.13
CA ASP A 248 -29.85 -26.23 -8.80
C ASP A 248 -31.13 -25.38 -8.75
N GLY A 249 -31.58 -24.91 -9.91
CA GLY A 249 -32.80 -24.12 -10.08
C GLY A 249 -32.58 -22.68 -10.53
N VAL A 250 -31.34 -22.21 -10.60
CA VAL A 250 -30.96 -20.89 -11.15
C VAL A 250 -30.43 -21.09 -12.58
N PRO A 251 -30.88 -20.29 -13.58
CA PRO A 251 -30.35 -20.42 -14.94
C PRO A 251 -28.91 -19.91 -15.06
N ASP A 252 -28.06 -20.55 -15.88
CA ASP A 252 -26.62 -20.23 -16.11
C ASP A 252 -26.30 -18.74 -16.37
N ILE A 253 -27.30 -17.95 -16.77
CA ILE A 253 -27.16 -16.53 -17.10
C ILE A 253 -27.40 -15.58 -15.92
N LEU A 254 -27.93 -16.09 -14.81
CA LEU A 254 -28.22 -15.40 -13.56
C LEU A 254 -27.51 -16.07 -12.38
N ASP A 255 -26.64 -17.04 -12.68
CA ASP A 255 -25.91 -17.85 -11.73
C ASP A 255 -24.44 -17.45 -11.83
N ALA A 256 -23.92 -16.81 -10.78
CA ALA A 256 -22.52 -16.42 -10.69
C ALA A 256 -21.59 -17.65 -10.82
N PHE A 257 -22.10 -18.83 -10.47
CA PHE A 257 -21.40 -20.11 -10.48
C PHE A 257 -22.16 -21.17 -11.26
N ASP A 258 -22.41 -20.92 -12.55
CA ASP A 258 -23.13 -21.75 -13.54
C ASP A 258 -22.76 -23.25 -13.65
N ASN A 259 -21.79 -23.74 -12.87
CA ASN A 259 -21.39 -25.15 -12.81
C ASN A 259 -21.29 -25.72 -11.38
N ASP A 260 -21.56 -24.95 -10.32
CA ASP A 260 -21.60 -25.40 -8.93
C ASP A 260 -23.01 -25.26 -8.31
N PRO A 261 -23.76 -26.36 -8.16
CA PRO A 261 -25.15 -26.32 -7.73
C PRO A 261 -25.36 -25.99 -6.24
N ASN A 262 -24.31 -25.55 -5.55
CA ASN A 262 -24.38 -25.07 -4.17
C ASN A 262 -23.97 -23.61 -4.02
N GLU A 263 -23.59 -22.92 -5.11
CA GLU A 263 -23.25 -21.51 -5.11
C GLU A 263 -24.06 -20.82 -6.20
N GLN A 264 -24.67 -19.69 -5.89
CA GLN A 264 -25.60 -19.00 -6.80
C GLN A 264 -25.33 -17.50 -6.88
N TYR A 265 -24.75 -16.94 -5.82
CA TYR A 265 -24.55 -15.51 -5.55
C TYR A 265 -23.08 -15.28 -5.19
N ASP A 266 -22.61 -14.06 -5.44
CA ASP A 266 -21.26 -13.53 -5.24
C ASP A 266 -21.47 -12.05 -4.90
N LEU A 267 -21.94 -11.79 -3.67
CA LEU A 267 -22.54 -10.52 -3.28
C LEU A 267 -21.51 -9.37 -3.26
N ASP A 268 -20.29 -9.63 -2.79
CA ASP A 268 -19.18 -8.68 -2.81
C ASP A 268 -18.35 -8.70 -4.12
N GLY A 269 -18.58 -9.71 -4.97
CA GLY A 269 -17.95 -9.85 -6.28
C GLY A 269 -16.50 -10.30 -6.24
N ASP A 270 -16.04 -10.90 -5.14
CA ASP A 270 -14.67 -11.39 -4.97
C ASP A 270 -14.38 -12.67 -5.79
N GLY A 271 -15.43 -13.33 -6.28
CA GLY A 271 -15.36 -14.54 -7.10
C GLY A 271 -15.47 -15.85 -6.30
N THR A 272 -15.72 -15.77 -5.01
CA THR A 272 -16.17 -16.83 -4.11
C THR A 272 -17.70 -16.73 -3.99
N GLY A 273 -18.39 -17.86 -3.90
CA GLY A 273 -19.85 -17.81 -3.77
C GLY A 273 -20.25 -17.72 -2.31
N ASP A 274 -21.29 -16.96 -1.99
CA ASP A 274 -21.72 -16.65 -0.62
C ASP A 274 -21.81 -17.90 0.31
N ASN A 275 -22.16 -19.11 -0.18
CA ASN A 275 -22.21 -20.28 0.73
C ASN A 275 -20.82 -20.84 1.08
N ALA A 276 -19.78 -20.39 0.40
CA ALA A 276 -18.37 -20.71 0.60
C ALA A 276 -17.51 -19.51 1.00
N ASP A 277 -18.02 -18.29 0.83
CA ASP A 277 -17.48 -17.08 1.39
C ASP A 277 -17.69 -17.05 2.91
N THR A 278 -16.95 -16.19 3.59
CA THR A 278 -17.05 -15.98 5.03
C THR A 278 -17.26 -14.50 5.39
N ASP A 279 -17.39 -13.65 4.38
CA ASP A 279 -17.60 -12.20 4.41
C ASP A 279 -18.43 -11.83 3.16
N ASP A 280 -19.69 -12.27 3.14
CA ASP A 280 -20.56 -12.28 1.96
C ASP A 280 -20.74 -10.88 1.32
N ASP A 281 -20.68 -9.78 2.10
CA ASP A 281 -20.83 -8.40 1.61
C ASP A 281 -19.53 -7.58 1.53
N GLY A 282 -18.39 -8.16 1.93
CA GLY A 282 -17.05 -7.61 1.73
C GLY A 282 -16.75 -6.37 2.58
N ASP A 283 -17.40 -6.23 3.72
CA ASP A 283 -17.27 -5.07 4.62
C ASP A 283 -16.15 -5.21 5.66
N THR A 284 -15.47 -6.35 5.62
CA THR A 284 -14.36 -6.80 6.48
C THR A 284 -14.75 -7.43 7.81
N TYR A 285 -16.04 -7.52 8.13
CA TYR A 285 -16.58 -8.29 9.25
C TYR A 285 -17.13 -9.63 8.76
N LEU A 286 -16.50 -10.72 9.21
CA LEU A 286 -16.92 -12.07 8.80
C LEU A 286 -18.39 -12.34 9.15
N ASP A 287 -19.16 -13.07 8.34
CA ASP A 287 -20.58 -13.40 8.55
C ASP A 287 -20.91 -13.99 9.93
N THR A 288 -19.90 -14.56 10.59
CA THR A 288 -20.04 -15.16 11.92
C THR A 288 -19.91 -14.17 13.07
N GLN A 289 -19.42 -12.97 12.79
CA GLN A 289 -19.22 -11.82 13.67
C GLN A 289 -20.07 -10.62 13.26
N ASP A 290 -20.57 -10.64 12.03
CA ASP A 290 -21.52 -9.69 11.48
C ASP A 290 -22.97 -10.05 11.84
N GLU A 291 -23.76 -9.08 12.34
CA GLU A 291 -25.19 -9.25 12.57
C GLU A 291 -26.03 -8.98 11.30
N PHE A 292 -25.47 -8.31 10.28
CA PHE A 292 -25.99 -8.11 8.93
C PHE A 292 -25.00 -8.57 7.83
N PRO A 293 -24.74 -9.89 7.70
CA PRO A 293 -23.75 -10.44 6.75
C PRO A 293 -24.00 -10.22 5.25
N THR A 294 -24.98 -9.41 4.86
CA THR A 294 -25.28 -9.13 3.45
C THR A 294 -25.44 -7.64 3.18
N ASP A 295 -25.09 -6.80 4.15
CA ASP A 295 -25.15 -5.36 4.10
C ASP A 295 -23.80 -4.80 4.55
N GLY A 296 -22.92 -4.56 3.59
CA GLY A 296 -21.56 -4.12 3.91
C GLY A 296 -21.43 -2.69 4.42
N THR A 297 -22.53 -2.08 4.86
CA THR A 297 -22.53 -0.82 5.61
C THR A 297 -22.87 -1.00 7.08
N GLU A 298 -23.27 -2.19 7.52
CA GLU A 298 -23.74 -2.48 8.87
C GLU A 298 -23.16 -3.80 9.38
N TRP A 299 -22.43 -3.77 10.51
CA TRP A 299 -21.82 -4.98 11.07
C TRP A 299 -22.23 -5.26 12.53
N ALA A 300 -22.91 -4.30 13.17
CA ALA A 300 -23.25 -4.33 14.60
C ALA A 300 -24.71 -3.92 14.83
N ASP A 301 -25.34 -4.54 15.82
CA ASP A 301 -26.71 -4.28 16.27
C ASP A 301 -26.73 -4.37 17.81
N ALA A 302 -26.37 -3.26 18.47
CA ALA A 302 -26.10 -3.21 19.90
C ALA A 302 -27.36 -3.48 20.73
N ASP A 303 -28.53 -3.03 20.29
CA ASP A 303 -29.81 -3.25 20.98
C ASP A 303 -30.62 -4.48 20.47
N LYS A 304 -30.21 -5.04 19.33
CA LYS A 304 -30.80 -6.22 18.68
C LYS A 304 -32.17 -5.97 18.07
N ASP A 305 -32.46 -4.76 17.61
CA ASP A 305 -33.70 -4.41 16.95
C ASP A 305 -33.72 -4.64 15.42
N ASN A 306 -32.59 -5.12 14.88
CA ASN A 306 -32.32 -5.38 13.45
C ASN A 306 -32.18 -4.11 12.61
N ILE A 307 -31.84 -2.97 13.22
CA ILE A 307 -31.26 -1.79 12.58
C ILE A 307 -29.78 -1.79 12.97
N GLY A 308 -28.88 -1.57 12.01
CA GLY A 308 -27.46 -1.56 12.32
C GLY A 308 -27.04 -0.26 13.02
N ASP A 309 -26.02 -0.34 13.88
CA ASP A 309 -25.50 0.77 14.68
C ASP A 309 -25.07 1.98 13.81
N ASN A 310 -24.76 1.80 12.52
CA ASN A 310 -24.41 2.96 11.67
C ASN A 310 -25.64 3.72 11.17
N ALA A 311 -26.80 3.07 11.09
CA ALA A 311 -28.09 3.62 10.70
C ALA A 311 -28.99 4.00 11.89
N ASP A 312 -28.81 3.35 13.04
CA ASP A 312 -29.53 3.70 14.28
C ASP A 312 -29.06 5.08 14.80
N LEU A 313 -29.98 5.79 15.48
CA LEU A 313 -29.72 7.09 16.11
C LEU A 313 -29.75 6.99 17.65
N ASP A 314 -29.90 5.78 18.17
CA ASP A 314 -30.01 5.36 19.56
C ASP A 314 -29.56 3.89 19.63
N ASP A 315 -28.26 3.60 19.36
CA ASP A 315 -27.73 2.25 19.07
C ASP A 315 -28.02 1.22 20.19
N ASP A 316 -28.25 1.67 21.42
CA ASP A 316 -28.62 0.81 22.55
C ASP A 316 -30.10 0.93 22.99
N ASN A 317 -30.84 1.82 22.32
CA ASN A 317 -32.27 2.06 22.43
C ASN A 317 -32.73 2.34 23.87
N ASP A 318 -31.87 2.97 24.67
CA ASP A 318 -32.16 3.38 26.04
C ASP A 318 -33.11 4.59 26.11
N GLY A 319 -33.28 5.27 24.97
CA GLY A 319 -34.14 6.43 24.78
C GLY A 319 -33.39 7.76 24.78
N VAL A 320 -32.06 7.75 24.74
CA VAL A 320 -31.16 8.89 24.59
C VAL A 320 -30.35 8.71 23.29
N ASN A 321 -30.56 9.60 22.32
CA ASN A 321 -29.84 9.53 21.04
C ASN A 321 -28.31 9.60 21.20
N ASP A 322 -27.56 8.88 20.36
CA ASP A 322 -26.09 8.72 20.45
C ASP A 322 -25.31 10.03 20.51
N THR A 323 -25.84 11.06 19.84
CA THR A 323 -25.20 12.38 19.81
C THR A 323 -25.25 13.12 21.16
N ASP A 324 -26.21 12.75 22.01
CA ASP A 324 -26.42 13.27 23.36
C ASP A 324 -26.07 12.22 24.43
N ASP A 325 -25.70 11.00 24.02
CA ASP A 325 -25.27 9.89 24.86
C ASP A 325 -23.73 9.81 25.00
N GLU A 326 -23.19 9.73 26.23
CA GLU A 326 -21.75 9.52 26.46
C GLU A 326 -21.31 8.06 26.27
N HIS A 327 -22.27 7.15 26.10
CA HIS A 327 -22.19 5.70 26.09
C HIS A 327 -23.20 5.04 25.11
N PRO A 328 -23.18 5.41 23.81
CA PRO A 328 -24.24 5.11 22.85
C PRO A 328 -24.58 3.63 22.58
N ASN A 329 -23.71 2.68 22.94
CA ASN A 329 -23.92 1.24 22.73
C ASN A 329 -24.07 0.49 24.08
N ASP A 330 -24.48 1.15 25.18
CA ASP A 330 -24.66 0.58 26.52
C ASP A 330 -25.96 1.07 27.19
N ASP A 331 -27.04 0.30 26.98
CA ASP A 331 -28.43 0.57 27.38
C ASP A 331 -28.68 0.84 28.88
N THR A 332 -27.61 0.75 29.67
CA THR A 332 -27.64 0.93 31.12
C THR A 332 -27.20 2.31 31.58
N ARG A 333 -26.66 3.16 30.70
CA ARG A 333 -26.12 4.49 31.06
C ARG A 333 -26.09 5.43 29.85
N ALA A 334 -26.44 6.70 30.07
CA ALA A 334 -26.40 7.73 29.03
C ALA A 334 -25.39 8.87 29.29
N GLY A 335 -24.89 9.00 30.54
CA GLY A 335 -24.05 10.14 30.96
C GLY A 335 -24.72 11.06 31.98
N ASP A 336 -24.12 12.22 32.29
CA ASP A 336 -24.62 13.20 33.30
C ASP A 336 -24.47 14.64 32.76
N SER A 337 -25.36 15.01 31.83
CA SER A 337 -25.29 16.24 31.03
C SER A 337 -25.25 17.52 31.86
N ASP A 338 -25.93 17.56 33.00
CA ASP A 338 -25.99 18.75 33.86
C ASP A 338 -25.05 18.70 35.09
N GLY A 339 -24.44 17.54 35.35
CA GLY A 339 -23.40 17.31 36.34
C GLY A 339 -23.93 17.26 37.78
N ASP A 340 -25.18 16.86 37.99
CA ASP A 340 -25.81 16.74 39.30
C ASP A 340 -25.62 15.38 39.98
N GLY A 341 -25.11 14.41 39.22
CA GLY A 341 -24.71 13.08 39.65
C GLY A 341 -25.79 12.02 39.52
N THR A 342 -26.87 12.29 38.79
CA THR A 342 -27.86 11.32 38.31
C THR A 342 -27.65 11.14 36.82
N ASP A 343 -27.67 9.89 36.36
CA ASP A 343 -27.48 9.60 34.94
C ASP A 343 -28.72 10.04 34.14
N ASP A 344 -28.51 10.57 32.94
CA ASP A 344 -29.54 11.19 32.10
C ASP A 344 -30.69 10.22 31.77
N LEU A 345 -30.41 8.91 31.70
CA LEU A 345 -31.39 7.84 31.52
C LEU A 345 -32.44 7.80 32.66
N TYR A 346 -32.06 8.24 33.86
CA TYR A 346 -32.87 8.19 35.08
C TYR A 346 -33.22 9.58 35.64
N ASP A 347 -32.76 10.65 35.02
CA ASP A 347 -33.08 12.02 35.42
C ASP A 347 -34.35 12.52 34.71
N GLU A 348 -35.38 12.88 35.49
CA GLU A 348 -36.59 13.52 34.95
C GLU A 348 -36.29 14.96 34.44
N PHE A 349 -35.13 15.52 34.79
CA PHE A 349 -34.69 16.86 34.43
C PHE A 349 -33.18 16.93 34.07
N PRO A 350 -32.72 16.26 32.99
CA PRO A 350 -31.30 16.08 32.60
C PRO A 350 -30.55 17.38 32.20
N ASP A 351 -31.21 18.54 32.35
CA ASP A 351 -30.70 19.87 32.04
C ASP A 351 -30.74 20.83 33.27
N ASP A 352 -31.27 20.39 34.43
CA ASP A 352 -31.52 21.21 35.63
C ASP A 352 -30.87 20.62 36.91
N PRO A 353 -29.62 21.02 37.24
CA PRO A 353 -28.78 20.34 38.24
C PRO A 353 -29.18 20.63 39.71
N GLU A 354 -30.39 21.14 39.92
CA GLU A 354 -31.00 21.32 41.24
C GLU A 354 -32.20 20.37 41.46
N ARG A 355 -32.52 19.45 40.52
CA ARG A 355 -33.79 18.68 40.55
C ARG A 355 -33.69 17.30 39.86
N VAL A 356 -33.61 16.24 40.67
CA VAL A 356 -33.49 14.83 40.20
C VAL A 356 -34.80 14.00 40.14
N GLY A 357 -35.99 14.61 40.02
CA GLY A 357 -37.26 13.84 39.93
C GLY A 357 -37.72 13.05 41.19
N ASP A 358 -38.74 12.20 41.03
CA ASP A 358 -39.18 11.12 41.96
C ASP A 358 -38.92 9.80 41.21
N SER A 359 -37.63 9.48 41.10
CA SER A 359 -37.05 8.57 40.10
C SER A 359 -37.62 7.15 40.22
N ASP A 360 -38.13 6.77 41.38
CA ASP A 360 -38.66 5.43 41.64
C ASP A 360 -40.19 5.39 41.88
N GLY A 361 -40.84 6.55 42.03
CA GLY A 361 -42.29 6.67 42.14
C GLY A 361 -42.89 6.13 43.44
N ASP A 362 -42.10 5.96 44.51
CA ASP A 362 -42.56 5.50 45.83
C ASP A 362 -43.36 6.60 46.58
N GLY A 363 -43.24 7.86 46.11
CA GLY A 363 -43.92 9.05 46.61
C GLY A 363 -43.07 9.98 47.48
N VAL A 364 -41.75 9.79 47.52
CA VAL A 364 -40.75 10.67 48.15
C VAL A 364 -39.78 11.21 47.06
N ASP A 365 -39.41 12.49 47.15
CA ASP A 365 -38.57 13.17 46.15
C ASP A 365 -37.11 12.71 46.26
N SER A 366 -36.46 12.37 45.13
CA SER A 366 -35.15 11.70 45.06
C SER A 366 -34.03 12.47 45.75
N ALA A 367 -34.11 13.81 45.81
CA ALA A 367 -33.14 14.62 46.53
C ALA A 367 -33.28 14.52 48.08
N THR A 368 -34.33 13.85 48.57
CA THR A 368 -34.64 13.68 49.99
C THR A 368 -34.92 12.25 50.44
N ASP A 369 -35.02 11.30 49.51
CA ASP A 369 -35.05 9.87 49.79
C ASP A 369 -33.64 9.35 50.13
N GLU A 370 -33.55 8.34 50.99
CA GLU A 370 -32.29 7.64 51.27
C GLU A 370 -32.00 6.55 50.22
N TYR A 371 -33.03 6.02 49.55
CA TYR A 371 -32.95 5.09 48.42
C TYR A 371 -33.77 5.61 47.22
N PRO A 372 -33.38 6.74 46.62
CA PRO A 372 -34.17 7.46 45.60
C PRO A 372 -34.40 6.74 44.26
N GLY A 373 -33.91 5.51 44.09
CA GLY A 373 -34.05 4.70 42.88
C GLY A 373 -34.75 3.36 43.15
N ASP A 374 -35.32 3.13 44.34
CA ASP A 374 -35.96 1.88 44.70
C ASP A 374 -37.44 2.09 45.08
N PRO A 375 -38.39 1.77 44.17
CA PRO A 375 -39.83 2.05 44.36
C PRO A 375 -40.44 1.35 45.58
N THR A 376 -39.69 0.43 46.16
CA THR A 376 -40.10 -0.50 47.21
C THR A 376 -39.46 -0.18 48.55
N ARG A 377 -38.54 0.79 48.66
CA ARG A 377 -37.76 1.03 49.88
C ARG A 377 -37.67 2.51 50.26
N ALA A 378 -38.48 2.91 51.24
CA ALA A 378 -38.50 4.28 51.76
C ALA A 378 -37.64 4.44 53.03
N GLY A 379 -36.32 4.26 52.95
CA GLY A 379 -35.41 4.33 54.10
C GLY A 379 -35.59 3.21 55.16
N ASP A 380 -34.73 3.18 56.20
CA ASP A 380 -34.82 2.28 57.37
C ASP A 380 -34.83 3.11 58.66
N SER A 381 -36.03 3.44 59.14
CA SER A 381 -36.25 4.40 60.23
C SER A 381 -35.64 3.96 61.56
N ASP A 382 -35.44 2.65 61.77
CA ASP A 382 -35.02 2.10 63.05
C ASP A 382 -33.62 1.46 63.04
N GLY A 383 -33.09 1.18 61.86
CA GLY A 383 -31.74 0.75 61.59
C GLY A 383 -31.49 -0.73 61.87
N ASP A 384 -32.37 -1.66 61.49
CA ASP A 384 -32.09 -3.10 61.51
C ASP A 384 -31.85 -3.78 60.18
N GLY A 385 -31.92 -3.03 59.09
CA GLY A 385 -31.62 -3.52 57.76
C GLY A 385 -32.81 -4.10 57.02
N VAL A 386 -34.04 -3.99 57.53
CA VAL A 386 -35.28 -4.13 56.74
C VAL A 386 -35.84 -2.72 56.52
N ASP A 387 -36.17 -2.34 55.29
CA ASP A 387 -36.69 -1.00 55.01
C ASP A 387 -38.15 -0.80 55.46
N ASP A 388 -38.54 0.46 55.61
CA ASP A 388 -39.81 0.87 56.23
C ASP A 388 -41.06 0.36 55.48
N LEU A 389 -40.93 -0.05 54.22
CA LEU A 389 -42.03 -0.54 53.38
C LEU A 389 -42.27 -2.04 53.58
N ASP A 390 -41.21 -2.84 53.76
CA ASP A 390 -41.27 -4.29 53.92
C ASP A 390 -41.10 -4.81 55.36
N ASP A 391 -40.66 -3.95 56.27
CA ASP A 391 -40.59 -4.31 57.67
C ASP A 391 -42.01 -4.43 58.29
N GLU A 392 -42.36 -5.62 58.82
CA GLU A 392 -43.59 -5.78 59.61
C GLU A 392 -43.51 -4.96 60.93
N PHE A 393 -42.30 -4.55 61.34
CA PHE A 393 -41.98 -3.79 62.54
C PHE A 393 -41.01 -2.60 62.35
N PRO A 394 -41.34 -1.57 61.53
CA PRO A 394 -40.43 -0.45 61.10
C PRO A 394 -39.91 0.51 62.20
N ASP A 395 -40.07 0.16 63.47
CA ASP A 395 -39.59 0.90 64.65
C ASP A 395 -38.88 -0.04 65.69
N ASP A 396 -38.72 -1.35 65.43
CA ASP A 396 -38.08 -2.36 66.30
C ASP A 396 -36.96 -3.19 65.64
N ASN A 397 -35.77 -2.60 65.74
CA ASN A 397 -34.53 -2.97 65.08
C ASN A 397 -33.86 -4.37 65.35
N THR A 398 -34.60 -5.47 65.53
CA THR A 398 -34.02 -6.78 65.89
C THR A 398 -34.65 -8.01 65.23
N GLN A 399 -35.58 -7.88 64.27
CA GLN A 399 -36.33 -9.03 63.72
C GLN A 399 -36.83 -8.82 62.28
N ALA A 400 -36.33 -9.64 61.33
CA ALA A 400 -36.97 -9.94 60.03
C ALA A 400 -37.48 -11.41 60.00
N GLY A 401 -38.40 -11.78 59.10
CA GLY A 401 -38.98 -13.14 59.05
C GLY A 401 -38.03 -14.25 58.53
N ASP A 402 -38.44 -15.53 58.64
CA ASP A 402 -37.79 -16.74 58.08
C ASP A 402 -38.85 -17.42 57.19
N ALA A 403 -38.72 -17.25 55.87
CA ALA A 403 -39.83 -17.36 54.93
C ALA A 403 -40.13 -18.79 54.48
N ASP A 404 -39.12 -19.65 54.30
CA ASP A 404 -39.27 -21.03 53.82
C ASP A 404 -38.93 -22.11 54.88
N GLY A 405 -38.29 -21.72 55.99
CA GLY A 405 -38.07 -22.55 57.17
C GLY A 405 -36.90 -23.54 57.06
N ASP A 406 -35.90 -23.23 56.26
CA ASP A 406 -34.67 -24.00 56.07
C ASP A 406 -33.72 -23.90 57.30
N GLY A 407 -33.87 -22.82 58.08
CA GLY A 407 -33.14 -22.55 59.33
C GLY A 407 -32.20 -21.35 59.29
N VAL A 408 -32.10 -20.64 58.16
CA VAL A 408 -31.43 -19.35 58.00
C VAL A 408 -32.49 -18.24 58.11
N ASP A 409 -32.15 -17.10 58.72
CA ASP A 409 -33.11 -15.98 58.79
C ASP A 409 -33.11 -15.21 57.47
N GLY A 410 -34.24 -14.59 57.11
CA GLY A 410 -34.42 -13.98 55.79
C GLY A 410 -33.49 -12.79 55.48
N LEU A 411 -32.64 -12.37 56.41
CA LEU A 411 -31.58 -11.38 56.18
C LEU A 411 -30.23 -12.03 55.82
N GLN A 412 -30.12 -13.36 55.86
CA GLN A 412 -28.88 -14.12 55.64
C GLN A 412 -29.05 -15.25 54.61
N ASP A 413 -30.23 -15.35 54.00
CA ASP A 413 -30.59 -16.43 53.09
C ASP A 413 -30.65 -15.90 51.66
N ALA A 414 -29.77 -16.37 50.77
CA ALA A 414 -29.74 -15.97 49.35
C ALA A 414 -30.95 -16.51 48.57
N PHE A 415 -31.57 -17.60 49.05
CA PHE A 415 -32.76 -18.17 48.43
C PHE A 415 -33.90 -18.35 49.45
N PRO A 416 -34.51 -17.26 49.96
CA PRO A 416 -35.52 -17.29 51.03
C PRO A 416 -36.80 -18.09 50.73
N GLY A 417 -36.92 -18.63 49.51
CA GLY A 417 -38.04 -19.43 49.03
C GLY A 417 -37.70 -20.90 48.71
N ASP A 418 -36.42 -21.26 48.63
CA ASP A 418 -35.97 -22.64 48.38
C ASP A 418 -35.21 -23.22 49.57
N PRO A 419 -35.81 -24.13 50.35
CA PRO A 419 -35.21 -24.63 51.57
C PRO A 419 -34.05 -25.63 51.36
N ASN A 420 -33.50 -25.74 50.14
CA ASN A 420 -32.32 -26.54 49.83
C ASN A 420 -31.12 -25.72 49.37
N GLU A 421 -31.31 -24.44 49.03
CA GLU A 421 -30.24 -23.53 48.63
C GLU A 421 -30.22 -22.36 49.60
N SER A 422 -29.02 -21.87 49.94
CA SER A 422 -28.90 -20.73 50.87
C SER A 422 -27.65 -19.89 50.63
N VAL A 423 -26.81 -20.29 49.66
CA VAL A 423 -25.53 -19.67 49.30
C VAL A 423 -25.44 -19.70 47.77
N ASP A 424 -24.94 -18.60 47.21
CA ASP A 424 -24.72 -18.33 45.81
C ASP A 424 -23.38 -17.58 45.76
N THR A 425 -22.33 -18.16 45.16
CA THR A 425 -20.93 -17.70 45.35
C THR A 425 -20.51 -16.72 44.25
N ASP A 426 -20.86 -17.02 43.01
CA ASP A 426 -20.72 -16.21 41.79
C ASP A 426 -21.93 -15.29 41.53
N LEU A 427 -23.06 -15.52 42.21
CA LEU A 427 -24.27 -14.68 42.17
C LEU A 427 -25.02 -14.75 40.83
N ASP A 428 -24.87 -15.85 40.10
CA ASP A 428 -25.56 -16.10 38.83
C ASP A 428 -27.06 -16.46 39.01
N GLY A 429 -27.48 -16.66 40.27
CA GLY A 429 -28.85 -16.99 40.66
C GLY A 429 -29.13 -18.49 40.75
N ILE A 430 -28.11 -19.34 40.59
CA ILE A 430 -28.13 -20.78 40.81
C ILE A 430 -27.37 -21.07 42.11
N GLY A 431 -28.07 -21.53 43.14
CA GLY A 431 -27.40 -21.83 44.41
C GLY A 431 -26.35 -22.93 44.27
N ASN A 432 -25.22 -22.81 44.97
CA ASN A 432 -24.04 -23.69 44.86
C ASN A 432 -24.30 -25.21 44.97
N ASN A 433 -25.43 -25.70 45.50
CA ASN A 433 -25.68 -27.16 45.46
C ASN A 433 -26.25 -27.63 44.11
N ALA A 434 -26.69 -26.70 43.26
CA ALA A 434 -27.22 -26.93 41.93
C ALA A 434 -26.24 -26.48 40.83
N ASP A 435 -25.35 -25.54 41.13
CA ASP A 435 -24.33 -25.05 40.20
C ASP A 435 -23.20 -26.07 39.98
N PRO A 436 -22.80 -26.36 38.72
CA PRO A 436 -21.60 -27.14 38.41
C PRO A 436 -20.29 -26.34 38.36
N ASP A 437 -20.29 -25.02 38.40
CA ASP A 437 -19.12 -24.14 38.29
C ASP A 437 -19.26 -22.96 39.28
N ASP A 438 -19.12 -23.26 40.58
CA ASP A 438 -19.55 -22.43 41.71
C ASP A 438 -18.94 -21.00 41.78
N ASP A 439 -17.88 -20.70 41.02
CA ASP A 439 -17.21 -19.40 40.92
C ASP A 439 -17.11 -18.83 39.50
N ASP A 440 -17.78 -19.47 38.52
CA ASP A 440 -17.89 -19.11 37.11
C ASP A 440 -16.55 -18.75 36.44
N ASP A 441 -15.47 -19.44 36.82
CA ASP A 441 -14.14 -19.26 36.22
C ASP A 441 -13.94 -20.08 34.93
N GLY A 442 -15.00 -20.79 34.52
CA GLY A 442 -15.06 -21.65 33.34
C GLY A 442 -14.56 -23.07 33.59
N VAL A 443 -14.33 -23.48 34.84
CA VAL A 443 -13.81 -24.80 35.22
C VAL A 443 -14.72 -25.50 36.23
N ASP A 444 -15.64 -26.33 35.71
CA ASP A 444 -16.52 -27.24 36.50
C ASP A 444 -15.86 -27.79 37.79
N ASP A 445 -16.54 -27.57 38.92
CA ASP A 445 -16.22 -27.88 40.33
C ASP A 445 -15.43 -29.18 40.57
N GLN A 446 -15.70 -30.20 39.76
CA GLN A 446 -15.07 -31.51 39.91
C GLN A 446 -13.62 -31.54 39.41
N PHE A 447 -13.23 -30.56 38.60
CA PHE A 447 -11.92 -30.37 38.00
C PHE A 447 -11.18 -29.17 38.56
N ASP A 448 -11.90 -28.23 39.17
CA ASP A 448 -11.28 -27.11 39.84
C ASP A 448 -10.76 -27.47 41.26
N SER A 449 -9.58 -26.93 41.56
CA SER A 449 -8.85 -27.13 42.80
C SER A 449 -9.25 -26.14 43.89
N ALA A 450 -9.94 -25.06 43.53
CA ALA A 450 -10.41 -24.00 44.42
C ALA A 450 -11.82 -23.48 44.04
N PRO A 451 -12.91 -24.31 44.11
CA PRO A 451 -14.18 -24.08 43.38
C PRO A 451 -15.10 -22.99 43.94
N LEU A 452 -14.52 -21.96 44.54
CA LEU A 452 -15.20 -20.83 45.19
C LEU A 452 -14.29 -19.57 45.13
N ASP A 453 -13.25 -19.56 44.30
CA ASP A 453 -12.19 -18.57 44.18
C ASP A 453 -11.70 -18.47 42.71
N ASP A 454 -12.39 -17.63 41.95
CA ASP A 454 -12.18 -17.23 40.55
C ASP A 454 -10.75 -16.77 40.18
N THR A 455 -9.85 -16.59 41.16
CA THR A 455 -8.49 -16.07 40.93
C THR A 455 -7.41 -17.14 40.71
N VAL A 456 -7.76 -18.43 40.75
CA VAL A 456 -6.78 -19.54 40.72
C VAL A 456 -6.93 -20.42 39.47
N VAL A 457 -6.55 -19.88 38.31
CA VAL A 457 -6.55 -20.63 37.04
C VAL A 457 -5.17 -21.32 36.82
N GLU A 458 -5.13 -22.66 36.72
CA GLU A 458 -3.91 -23.43 36.31
C GLU A 458 -4.06 -24.08 34.91
N SER A 459 -3.38 -23.55 33.89
CA SER A 459 -2.35 -24.23 33.06
C SER A 459 -1.98 -23.41 31.81
N GLY A 460 -0.68 -23.09 31.67
CA GLY A 460 -0.16 -22.16 30.65
C GLY A 460 -0.26 -22.62 29.19
N ASN A 461 -0.51 -23.90 28.91
CA ASN A 461 -0.55 -24.40 27.53
C ASN A 461 -1.82 -23.99 26.77
N ARG A 462 -2.94 -23.76 27.47
CA ARG A 462 -4.16 -23.26 26.83
C ARG A 462 -4.10 -21.77 26.51
N GLN A 463 -3.46 -20.98 27.37
CA GLN A 463 -3.25 -19.56 27.11
C GLN A 463 -2.33 -19.34 25.91
N SER A 464 -1.28 -20.14 25.74
CA SER A 464 -0.41 -20.04 24.56
C SER A 464 -1.17 -20.36 23.27
N ALA A 465 -1.96 -21.44 23.24
CA ALA A 465 -2.73 -21.81 22.05
C ALA A 465 -3.82 -20.77 21.69
N SER A 466 -4.51 -20.19 22.69
CA SER A 466 -5.45 -19.08 22.43
C SER A 466 -4.75 -17.79 22.02
N PHE A 467 -3.51 -17.59 22.45
CA PHE A 467 -2.72 -16.39 22.16
C PHE A 467 -2.08 -16.42 20.76
N PHE A 468 -1.65 -17.60 20.28
CA PHE A 468 -1.21 -17.78 18.90
C PHE A 468 -2.35 -17.61 17.88
N ASN A 469 -3.59 -17.92 18.28
CA ASN A 469 -4.77 -17.72 17.43
C ASN A 469 -5.28 -16.26 17.40
N SER A 470 -4.67 -15.34 18.16
CA SER A 470 -5.10 -13.95 18.30
C SER A 470 -4.03 -12.93 17.87
N LEU A 471 -3.00 -13.37 17.14
CA LEU A 471 -1.95 -12.51 16.58
C LEU A 471 -2.01 -12.62 15.06
N ASP A 472 -2.14 -11.49 14.37
CA ASP A 472 -1.91 -11.40 12.92
C ASP A 472 -0.40 -11.45 12.67
N MET A 473 0.07 -12.42 11.88
CA MET A 473 1.46 -12.92 11.97
C MET A 473 2.39 -12.41 10.87
N ALA A 474 3.63 -12.09 11.24
CA ALA A 474 4.81 -12.20 10.38
C ALA A 474 5.83 -13.14 11.04
N PHE A 475 6.46 -14.02 10.24
CA PHE A 475 7.52 -14.92 10.70
C PHE A 475 8.87 -14.24 10.47
N ILE A 476 9.81 -14.38 11.40
CA ILE A 476 11.23 -14.07 11.12
C ILE A 476 12.00 -15.26 11.65
N PHE A 477 12.67 -15.96 10.75
CA PHE A 477 13.67 -16.98 11.09
C PHE A 477 15.02 -16.28 11.21
N ASP A 478 15.75 -16.61 12.27
CA ASP A 478 17.15 -16.22 12.46
C ASP A 478 18.04 -17.28 11.81
N GLY A 479 18.47 -17.07 10.56
CA GLY A 479 19.28 -18.01 9.78
C GLY A 479 20.52 -17.34 9.17
N ASP A 480 21.66 -18.05 9.14
CA ASP A 480 22.97 -17.54 8.71
C ASP A 480 23.12 -17.48 7.17
N ILE A 481 23.82 -16.47 6.65
CA ILE A 481 24.05 -16.24 5.20
C ILE A 481 25.11 -17.17 4.59
N GLU A 482 24.76 -17.99 3.59
CA GLU A 482 25.71 -18.57 2.61
C GLU A 482 25.40 -18.13 1.15
N ASP A 483 26.42 -17.72 0.39
CA ASP A 483 26.38 -17.46 -1.07
C ASP A 483 25.69 -16.18 -1.62
N GLY A 484 25.55 -15.11 -0.83
CA GLY A 484 25.32 -13.75 -1.36
C GLY A 484 23.92 -13.50 -1.94
N TYR A 485 22.95 -14.24 -1.42
CA TYR A 485 21.54 -13.93 -1.48
C TYR A 485 21.08 -13.58 -0.06
N ILE A 486 20.06 -12.72 0.05
CA ILE A 486 19.38 -12.42 1.30
C ILE A 486 18.44 -13.61 1.54
N ASP A 487 18.75 -14.47 2.50
CA ASP A 487 17.79 -15.45 3.03
C ASP A 487 16.98 -14.74 4.11
N ILE A 488 15.75 -14.44 3.76
CA ILE A 488 14.68 -14.28 4.72
C ILE A 488 13.70 -15.34 4.21
N GLU A 489 13.15 -16.20 5.06
CA GLU A 489 12.38 -17.37 4.57
C GLU A 489 10.86 -17.32 4.81
N THR A 490 10.27 -16.27 5.41
CA THR A 490 8.84 -15.90 5.18
C THR A 490 8.41 -14.59 5.85
N LEU A 491 7.79 -13.69 5.10
CA LEU A 491 7.10 -12.44 5.46
C LEU A 491 5.94 -12.44 4.47
N GLU A 492 4.67 -12.44 4.88
CA GLU A 492 3.52 -12.28 3.96
C GLU A 492 2.63 -11.13 4.46
N ILE A 493 2.27 -10.22 3.54
CA ILE A 493 1.38 -9.06 3.78
C ILE A 493 0.16 -9.21 2.86
N ALA A 494 -1.03 -9.29 3.44
CA ALA A 494 -2.30 -9.01 2.76
C ALA A 494 -2.62 -7.50 2.87
N ASN A 495 -3.22 -6.91 1.84
CA ASN A 495 -3.42 -5.46 1.64
C ASN A 495 -2.16 -4.60 1.37
N GLY A 496 -1.12 -5.22 0.78
CA GLY A 496 -0.16 -4.54 -0.11
C GLY A 496 1.20 -4.11 0.46
N MET A 497 2.31 -4.86 0.35
CA MET A 497 2.59 -6.29 0.17
C MET A 497 4.09 -6.48 0.52
N ALA A 498 4.46 -7.59 1.14
CA ALA A 498 5.80 -8.17 1.12
C ALA A 498 5.59 -9.67 1.34
N ASN A 499 6.04 -10.48 0.38
CA ASN A 499 5.94 -11.93 0.41
C ASN A 499 7.33 -12.56 0.30
N LEU A 500 7.58 -13.65 1.00
CA LEU A 500 8.89 -14.27 1.09
C LEU A 500 8.73 -15.77 1.41
N THR A 501 9.65 -16.58 0.93
CA THR A 501 9.39 -17.89 0.31
C THR A 501 9.19 -19.07 1.28
N GLY A 502 7.95 -19.45 1.60
CA GLY A 502 7.69 -20.70 2.36
C GLY A 502 6.23 -21.16 2.35
N ILE A 503 5.98 -22.48 2.24
CA ILE A 503 4.63 -23.06 2.20
C ILE A 503 4.07 -23.18 3.63
N ALA A 504 3.37 -22.17 4.11
CA ALA A 504 2.50 -22.32 5.27
C ALA A 504 1.09 -22.71 4.84
N THR A 505 0.54 -23.80 5.39
CA THR A 505 -0.84 -24.21 5.14
C THR A 505 -1.54 -24.48 6.46
N LEU A 506 -2.54 -23.66 6.79
CA LEU A 506 -3.43 -23.90 7.93
C LEU A 506 -4.62 -24.73 7.44
N ASN A 507 -4.95 -25.79 8.17
CA ASN A 507 -6.15 -26.57 7.87
C ASN A 507 -7.21 -26.43 8.98
N SER A 508 -8.46 -26.79 8.65
CA SER A 508 -9.62 -26.76 9.56
C SER A 508 -9.51 -27.67 10.80
N PHE A 509 -8.36 -28.34 11.00
CA PHE A 509 -8.07 -29.17 12.15
C PHE A 509 -7.07 -28.52 13.14
N GLY A 510 -6.59 -27.30 12.87
CA GLY A 510 -5.64 -26.59 13.75
C GLY A 510 -4.20 -27.11 13.62
N GLU A 511 -3.81 -27.56 12.43
CA GLU A 511 -2.43 -27.94 12.09
C GLU A 511 -1.79 -26.83 11.25
N PHE A 512 -0.60 -26.39 11.64
CA PHE A 512 0.20 -25.36 10.99
C PHE A 512 1.48 -26.00 10.43
N SER A 513 1.80 -25.84 9.14
CA SER A 513 3.04 -26.38 8.57
C SER A 513 4.00 -25.28 8.10
N PHE A 514 5.31 -25.48 8.20
CA PHE A 514 6.37 -24.56 7.78
C PHE A 514 7.58 -25.34 7.28
N ASP A 515 8.37 -24.74 6.39
CA ASP A 515 9.62 -25.30 5.88
C ASP A 515 10.77 -24.74 6.74
N LEU A 516 11.66 -25.61 7.22
CA LEU A 516 12.96 -25.21 7.76
C LEU A 516 13.97 -25.58 6.67
N ASP A 517 14.28 -24.64 5.77
CA ASP A 517 15.05 -24.93 4.54
C ASP A 517 16.47 -25.47 4.83
N GLU A 518 17.01 -25.25 6.04
CA GLU A 518 18.28 -25.83 6.49
C GLU A 518 18.23 -27.35 6.75
N ASP A 519 17.03 -27.93 6.88
CA ASP A 519 16.84 -29.24 7.52
C ASP A 519 16.44 -30.35 6.53
N SER A 520 16.66 -30.13 5.24
CA SER A 520 16.53 -31.13 4.18
C SER A 520 17.62 -32.21 4.27
N GLY A 521 17.54 -33.03 5.33
CA GLY A 521 18.53 -34.00 5.74
C GLY A 521 18.10 -35.47 5.63
N ILE A 522 19.04 -36.39 5.88
CA ILE A 522 18.77 -37.82 5.96
C ILE A 522 18.73 -38.23 7.44
N VAL A 523 17.54 -38.49 7.98
CA VAL A 523 17.32 -38.80 9.41
C VAL A 523 17.19 -40.30 9.69
N LEU A 524 17.71 -40.74 10.83
CA LEU A 524 17.69 -42.15 11.25
C LEU A 524 16.39 -42.54 11.94
N THR A 525 15.55 -43.29 11.24
CA THR A 525 14.26 -43.77 11.76
C THR A 525 14.35 -45.17 12.36
N ALA A 526 13.30 -45.62 13.04
CA ALA A 526 13.15 -47.01 13.49
C ALA A 526 13.23 -48.06 12.35
N THR A 527 13.13 -47.64 11.09
CA THR A 527 13.23 -48.49 9.90
C THR A 527 14.52 -48.30 9.09
N GLY A 528 15.40 -47.38 9.49
CA GLY A 528 16.64 -47.00 8.81
C GLY A 528 16.65 -45.53 8.37
N TRP A 529 17.69 -45.12 7.62
CA TRP A 529 17.81 -43.78 7.03
C TRP A 529 16.65 -43.45 6.08
N GLN A 530 16.03 -42.30 6.26
CA GLN A 530 14.97 -41.74 5.41
C GLN A 530 15.30 -40.27 5.11
N GLN A 531 14.88 -39.80 3.94
CA GLN A 531 15.06 -38.41 3.51
C GLN A 531 13.86 -37.60 4.01
N LEU A 532 14.13 -36.48 4.70
CA LEU A 532 13.14 -35.47 5.03
C LEU A 532 13.05 -34.45 3.89
N ASP A 533 11.92 -33.75 3.79
CA ASP A 533 11.65 -32.72 2.79
C ASP A 533 11.47 -31.34 3.42
N GLY A 534 12.10 -31.09 4.57
CA GLY A 534 12.12 -29.77 5.24
C GLY A 534 10.80 -29.36 5.91
N LEU A 535 9.67 -29.93 5.48
CA LEU A 535 8.35 -29.55 5.98
C LEU A 535 8.06 -30.13 7.38
N TYR A 536 7.80 -29.24 8.33
CA TYR A 536 7.36 -29.51 9.70
C TYR A 536 5.92 -29.05 9.92
N THR A 537 5.21 -29.70 10.84
CA THR A 537 3.83 -29.40 11.21
C THR A 537 3.72 -29.27 12.72
N ILE A 538 3.24 -28.13 13.21
CA ILE A 538 2.79 -27.91 14.58
C ILE A 538 1.31 -28.26 14.69
N ASP A 539 0.99 -29.09 15.68
CA ASP A 539 -0.36 -29.57 15.97
C ASP A 539 -0.83 -29.01 17.32
N PHE A 540 -1.91 -28.23 17.27
CA PHE A 540 -2.55 -27.60 18.42
C PHE A 540 -3.79 -28.37 18.91
N SER A 541 -4.16 -29.48 18.26
CA SER A 541 -5.45 -30.16 18.43
C SER A 541 -5.64 -30.86 19.79
N ASP A 542 -4.56 -31.14 20.51
CA ASP A 542 -4.60 -31.92 21.76
C ASP A 542 -4.86 -31.07 23.03
N GLY A 543 -4.86 -29.73 22.95
CA GLY A 543 -5.32 -28.79 24.00
C GLY A 543 -4.64 -28.86 25.39
N GLU A 544 -3.77 -29.84 25.61
CA GLU A 544 -2.94 -30.02 26.81
C GLU A 544 -1.45 -29.85 26.49
N ASP A 545 -0.98 -30.18 25.27
CA ASP A 545 0.41 -30.11 24.82
C ASP A 545 0.47 -29.69 23.32
N ILE A 546 1.50 -28.92 22.93
CA ILE A 546 1.76 -28.50 21.53
C ILE A 546 2.95 -29.31 21.00
N TYR A 547 2.77 -29.98 19.86
CA TYR A 547 3.79 -30.84 19.26
C TYR A 547 4.16 -30.33 17.87
N ALA A 548 5.43 -30.44 17.49
CA ALA A 548 5.88 -30.26 16.11
C ALA A 548 6.45 -31.57 15.55
N TYR A 549 6.15 -31.91 14.29
CA TYR A 549 6.65 -33.12 13.63
C TYR A 549 6.81 -32.93 12.12
N ALA A 550 7.76 -33.63 11.50
CA ALA A 550 7.95 -33.58 10.06
C ALA A 550 6.74 -34.18 9.30
N THR A 551 6.20 -33.45 8.32
CA THR A 551 4.88 -33.70 7.69
C THR A 551 4.82 -35.04 6.95
N ASN A 552 5.96 -35.50 6.42
CA ASN A 552 6.06 -36.81 5.77
C ASN A 552 6.14 -38.01 6.73
N PHE A 553 6.31 -37.76 8.04
CA PHE A 553 6.66 -38.78 9.01
C PHE A 553 6.11 -38.52 10.43
N GLU A 554 4.77 -38.45 10.58
CA GLU A 554 3.94 -38.26 11.80
C GLU A 554 4.33 -39.04 13.09
N SER A 555 5.37 -39.87 13.11
CA SER A 555 5.76 -40.68 14.28
C SER A 555 7.26 -40.89 14.46
N THR A 556 8.09 -40.11 13.77
CA THR A 556 9.52 -40.43 13.61
C THR A 556 10.46 -39.39 14.19
N VAL A 557 10.09 -38.11 14.08
CA VAL A 557 10.79 -36.98 14.64
C VAL A 557 9.72 -36.08 15.26
N SER A 558 9.81 -35.84 16.56
CA SER A 558 8.86 -35.01 17.31
C SER A 558 9.61 -34.05 18.21
N TYR A 559 9.11 -32.82 18.24
CA TYR A 559 9.60 -31.74 19.08
C TYR A 559 8.46 -31.23 19.96
N THR A 560 8.81 -30.75 21.14
CA THR A 560 7.92 -29.94 21.97
C THR A 560 8.16 -28.47 21.68
N VAL A 561 7.10 -27.69 21.58
CA VAL A 561 7.17 -26.23 21.40
C VAL A 561 7.01 -25.54 22.75
N SER A 562 7.85 -24.54 23.05
CA SER A 562 7.64 -23.63 24.18
C SER A 562 7.70 -22.19 23.73
N ALA A 563 6.80 -21.35 24.23
CA ALA A 563 6.62 -19.97 23.79
C ALA A 563 6.74 -18.94 24.92
N THR A 564 7.32 -17.77 24.64
CA THR A 564 7.45 -16.65 25.59
C THR A 564 7.00 -15.34 24.95
N LEU A 565 6.06 -14.63 25.59
CA LEU A 565 5.58 -13.31 25.15
C LEU A 565 6.42 -12.17 25.75
N THR A 566 6.81 -11.23 24.90
CA THR A 566 7.56 -10.00 25.21
C THR A 566 6.79 -8.76 24.71
N ASP A 567 6.75 -7.71 25.53
CA ASP A 567 6.21 -6.39 25.18
C ASP A 567 7.34 -5.51 24.64
N LEU A 568 7.13 -4.94 23.45
CA LEU A 568 8.15 -4.21 22.70
C LEU A 568 8.08 -2.69 22.87
N GLU A 569 7.06 -2.13 23.54
CA GLU A 569 6.82 -0.68 23.61
C GLU A 569 8.11 0.12 23.97
N GLY A 570 8.50 1.04 23.09
CA GLY A 570 9.65 1.92 23.30
C GLY A 570 11.03 1.25 23.18
N SER A 571 11.08 0.00 22.73
CA SER A 571 12.29 -0.67 22.28
C SER A 571 12.64 -0.21 20.86
N ASN A 572 13.92 -0.29 20.48
CA ASN A 572 14.36 0.11 19.15
C ASN A 572 13.91 -0.93 18.12
N VAL A 573 13.24 -0.46 17.06
CA VAL A 573 12.76 -1.34 15.96
C VAL A 573 13.94 -1.96 15.23
N SER A 574 15.04 -1.22 15.08
CA SER A 574 16.23 -1.71 14.38
C SER A 574 17.07 -2.70 15.21
N ASP A 575 16.85 -2.80 16.53
CA ASP A 575 17.60 -3.76 17.36
C ASP A 575 17.24 -5.22 17.05
N TYR A 576 16.11 -5.45 16.37
CA TYR A 576 15.62 -6.75 15.93
C TYR A 576 16.06 -7.15 14.52
N ALA A 577 16.73 -6.25 13.80
CA ALA A 577 17.32 -6.49 12.48
C ALA A 577 18.85 -6.68 12.53
N ASN A 578 19.43 -6.63 13.74
CA ASN A 578 20.86 -6.39 13.97
C ASN A 578 21.75 -7.65 14.00
N GLU A 579 21.26 -8.79 13.53
CA GLU A 579 22.12 -9.96 13.29
C GLU A 579 22.87 -9.80 11.93
N ASP A 580 22.39 -8.93 11.01
CA ASP A 580 22.92 -8.79 9.64
C ASP A 580 23.42 -7.39 9.24
N GLU A 581 24.66 -7.32 8.70
CA GLU A 581 25.35 -6.07 8.30
C GLU A 581 24.63 -5.26 7.19
N ILE A 582 23.56 -5.77 6.58
CA ILE A 582 22.83 -5.14 5.45
C ILE A 582 21.67 -4.24 5.93
N TRP A 583 20.98 -4.59 7.02
CA TRP A 583 19.82 -3.83 7.53
C TRP A 583 20.20 -2.44 8.08
N ASP A 584 21.44 -2.32 8.57
CA ASP A 584 22.04 -1.07 9.07
C ASP A 584 22.12 0.04 7.99
N GLU A 585 22.03 -0.32 6.70
CA GLU A 585 22.13 0.63 5.57
C GLU A 585 20.77 1.24 5.17
N PHE A 586 19.65 0.58 5.49
CA PHE A 586 18.30 0.94 4.99
C PHE A 586 17.32 1.42 6.07
N THR A 587 17.73 1.52 7.33
CA THR A 587 16.82 1.81 8.46
C THR A 587 17.25 3.00 9.31
N ASP A 588 16.28 3.81 9.77
CA ASP A 588 16.54 4.84 10.79
C ASP A 588 16.66 4.20 12.18
N THR A 589 17.91 4.04 12.63
CA THR A 589 18.30 3.49 13.96
C THR A 589 17.71 4.21 15.19
N THR A 590 16.86 5.23 15.01
CA THR A 590 16.19 5.97 16.09
C THR A 590 14.70 5.66 16.26
N LYS A 591 14.12 4.81 15.41
CA LYS A 591 12.71 4.42 15.45
C LYS A 591 12.42 3.45 16.59
N LEU A 592 11.29 3.64 17.27
CA LEU A 592 10.88 2.83 18.42
C LEU A 592 9.54 2.17 18.14
N PHE A 593 9.35 0.97 18.69
CA PHE A 593 8.07 0.27 18.64
C PHE A 593 6.96 1.06 19.35
N SER A 594 5.79 1.01 18.74
CA SER A 594 4.53 1.57 19.16
C SER A 594 3.96 0.81 20.38
N LYS A 595 2.98 1.43 21.03
CA LYS A 595 2.53 1.07 22.40
C LYS A 595 1.93 -0.34 22.54
N ASP A 596 1.52 -0.94 21.43
CA ASP A 596 0.85 -2.24 21.42
C ASP A 596 1.67 -3.33 20.71
N ALA A 597 2.90 -3.00 20.31
CA ALA A 597 3.86 -3.91 19.70
C ALA A 597 4.28 -5.02 20.68
N LYS A 598 4.14 -6.27 20.24
CA LYS A 598 4.46 -7.48 21.02
C LYS A 598 5.17 -8.51 20.15
N GLU A 599 5.87 -9.41 20.81
CA GLU A 599 6.60 -10.52 20.21
C GLU A 599 6.38 -11.82 21.00
N VAL A 600 6.29 -12.95 20.32
CA VAL A 600 6.37 -14.28 20.90
C VAL A 600 7.56 -15.01 20.32
N GLU A 601 8.45 -15.46 21.19
CA GLU A 601 9.58 -16.31 20.84
C GLU A 601 9.19 -17.78 21.10
N ALA A 602 9.23 -18.63 20.07
CA ALA A 602 8.97 -20.05 20.19
C ALA A 602 10.24 -20.88 19.95
N THR A 603 10.52 -21.76 20.91
CA THR A 603 11.69 -22.65 20.89
C THR A 603 11.26 -24.09 20.64
N LEU A 604 11.92 -24.76 19.70
CA LEU A 604 11.75 -26.19 19.43
C LEU A 604 12.71 -27.02 20.27
N THR A 605 12.22 -28.13 20.83
CA THR A 605 13.05 -29.06 21.62
C THR A 605 12.75 -30.52 21.24
N PRO A 606 13.74 -31.30 20.77
CA PRO A 606 13.55 -32.71 20.43
C PRO A 606 13.09 -33.57 21.60
N GLU A 607 12.12 -34.46 21.38
CA GLU A 607 11.66 -35.42 22.39
C GLU A 607 12.63 -36.60 22.58
N ASP A 608 13.32 -37.00 21.52
CA ASP A 608 14.30 -38.11 21.46
C ASP A 608 15.60 -37.62 20.75
N ASP A 609 16.71 -38.35 20.90
CA ASP A 609 17.96 -38.03 20.17
C ASP A 609 17.73 -38.23 18.65
N ILE A 610 17.91 -37.17 17.86
CA ILE A 610 17.73 -37.18 16.40
C ILE A 610 19.11 -37.30 15.75
N TYR A 611 19.25 -38.25 14.82
CA TYR A 611 20.51 -38.49 14.11
C TYR A 611 20.34 -38.12 12.65
N GLN A 612 21.14 -37.17 12.19
CA GLN A 612 21.03 -36.49 10.90
C GLN A 612 22.30 -36.72 10.05
N LEU A 613 22.18 -36.95 8.75
CA LEU A 613 23.31 -36.90 7.79
C LEU A 613 23.07 -35.81 6.75
N TRP A 614 24.12 -35.06 6.42
CA TRP A 614 24.02 -34.00 5.41
C TRP A 614 24.09 -34.56 3.98
N GLU A 615 23.29 -34.00 3.07
CA GLU A 615 23.09 -34.55 1.72
C GLU A 615 24.29 -34.46 0.79
N GLU A 616 25.25 -33.58 1.07
CA GLU A 616 26.48 -33.40 0.28
C GLU A 616 27.80 -33.68 1.05
N SER A 617 27.73 -34.18 2.29
CA SER A 617 28.88 -34.32 3.19
C SER A 617 29.59 -35.68 3.16
N GLU A 618 30.24 -36.02 2.05
CA GLU A 618 31.03 -37.25 2.02
C GLU A 618 32.25 -37.15 2.94
N ALA A 619 32.48 -38.18 3.76
CA ALA A 619 33.65 -38.21 4.62
C ALA A 619 34.94 -38.36 3.80
N TYR A 620 35.92 -37.49 4.07
CA TYR A 620 37.24 -37.56 3.46
C TYR A 620 38.28 -38.01 4.47
N VAL A 621 39.13 -38.95 4.04
CA VAL A 621 40.31 -39.34 4.80
C VAL A 621 41.57 -38.94 4.04
N PHE A 622 42.52 -38.33 4.75
CA PHE A 622 43.86 -38.10 4.22
C PHE A 622 44.75 -39.28 4.57
N GLN A 623 45.49 -39.79 3.59
CA GLN A 623 46.44 -40.88 3.80
C GLN A 623 47.81 -40.40 3.33
N GLY A 624 48.56 -39.76 4.24
CA GLY A 624 49.96 -39.27 4.21
C GLY A 624 50.93 -39.39 2.99
N ASP A 625 50.70 -40.24 2.00
CA ASP A 625 51.64 -40.58 0.93
C ASP A 625 51.65 -39.62 -0.29
N GLY A 626 50.98 -38.45 -0.22
CA GLY A 626 51.17 -37.35 -1.16
C GLY A 626 50.70 -37.60 -2.60
N GLY A 627 49.44 -38.01 -2.79
CA GLY A 627 48.75 -37.75 -4.06
C GLY A 627 48.28 -38.95 -4.89
N ALA A 628 47.56 -39.92 -4.30
CA ALA A 628 46.74 -40.84 -5.12
C ALA A 628 45.54 -41.52 -4.41
N THR A 629 45.39 -41.41 -3.09
CA THR A 629 44.32 -42.09 -2.32
C THR A 629 43.65 -41.23 -1.26
N ASP A 630 43.96 -39.94 -1.17
CA ASP A 630 43.09 -38.99 -0.47
C ASP A 630 41.78 -38.98 -1.25
N GLY A 631 40.67 -39.28 -0.58
CA GLY A 631 39.42 -39.47 -1.28
C GLY A 631 38.29 -39.93 -0.37
N LYS A 632 37.10 -39.83 -0.97
CA LYS A 632 35.81 -40.21 -0.39
C LYS A 632 35.85 -41.61 0.20
N VAL A 633 35.35 -41.73 1.42
CA VAL A 633 35.30 -42.99 2.17
C VAL A 633 34.01 -43.75 1.83
N THR A 634 34.11 -45.07 1.71
CA THR A 634 32.96 -45.94 1.38
C THR A 634 32.62 -46.98 2.45
N ASP A 635 33.43 -47.07 3.51
CA ASP A 635 33.25 -48.00 4.63
C ASP A 635 33.78 -47.37 5.93
N LEU A 636 33.05 -47.49 7.04
CA LEU A 636 33.40 -46.87 8.32
C LEU A 636 34.75 -47.35 8.88
N ASP A 637 35.17 -48.58 8.56
CA ASP A 637 36.48 -49.11 8.99
C ASP A 637 37.65 -48.31 8.37
N GLU A 638 37.43 -47.60 7.26
CA GLU A 638 38.46 -46.77 6.62
C GLU A 638 38.75 -45.46 7.37
N LEU A 639 37.86 -45.05 8.29
CA LEU A 639 38.07 -43.90 9.18
C LEU A 639 38.93 -44.24 10.41
N ILE A 640 39.15 -45.52 10.70
CA ILE A 640 39.80 -45.99 11.93
C ILE A 640 41.24 -46.46 11.65
N THR A 641 42.20 -45.98 12.44
CA THR A 641 43.62 -46.39 12.33
C THR A 641 44.13 -47.17 13.55
N ASP A 642 45.00 -48.16 13.30
CA ASP A 642 45.65 -49.00 14.33
C ASP A 642 46.82 -48.29 15.06
N ILE A 643 47.30 -47.16 14.54
CA ILE A 643 48.52 -46.49 15.03
C ILE A 643 48.33 -44.99 15.06
N SER A 644 48.47 -44.40 16.25
CA SER A 644 48.49 -42.95 16.40
C SER A 644 49.81 -42.28 16.03
N VAL A 645 49.71 -41.10 15.43
CA VAL A 645 50.83 -40.18 15.17
C VAL A 645 51.10 -39.26 16.38
N ASN A 646 52.31 -39.34 16.95
CA ASN A 646 52.70 -38.53 18.12
C ASN A 646 53.16 -37.11 17.72
N THR A 647 52.95 -36.10 18.58
CA THR A 647 53.41 -34.72 18.31
C THR A 647 54.92 -34.51 18.40
N PRO A 648 55.53 -33.69 17.50
CA PRO A 648 55.04 -33.19 16.19
C PRO A 648 55.37 -34.17 15.04
N ALA A 649 54.50 -34.27 14.05
CA ALA A 649 54.69 -35.08 12.84
C ALA A 649 54.42 -34.27 11.57
N ASN A 650 54.91 -34.77 10.44
CA ASN A 650 54.62 -34.17 9.14
C ASN A 650 53.17 -34.51 8.74
N THR A 651 52.46 -33.61 8.05
CA THR A 651 51.09 -33.88 7.55
C THR A 651 51.03 -35.16 6.71
N GLY A 652 52.11 -35.47 5.98
CA GLY A 652 52.28 -36.72 5.23
C GLY A 652 52.43 -38.02 6.05
N ASP A 653 52.41 -37.98 7.38
CA ASP A 653 52.39 -39.20 8.21
C ASP A 653 51.03 -39.43 8.87
N LEU A 654 50.09 -38.46 8.78
CA LEU A 654 48.79 -38.49 9.44
C LEU A 654 47.77 -39.26 8.59
N VAL A 655 46.96 -40.08 9.27
CA VAL A 655 45.70 -40.63 8.73
C VAL A 655 44.58 -40.07 9.58
N GLY A 656 43.81 -39.15 9.02
CA GLY A 656 42.79 -38.43 9.77
C GLY A 656 41.62 -38.02 8.89
N VAL A 657 40.48 -37.84 9.55
CA VAL A 657 39.24 -37.34 8.98
C VAL A 657 39.31 -35.81 9.00
N TYR A 658 39.01 -35.21 7.85
CA TYR A 658 38.81 -33.76 7.73
C TYR A 658 37.55 -33.36 8.50
N LEU A 659 37.60 -32.24 9.24
CA LEU A 659 36.41 -31.66 9.86
C LEU A 659 36.06 -30.35 9.16
N SER A 660 36.87 -29.29 9.33
CA SER A 660 36.69 -28.01 8.62
C SER A 660 38.04 -27.32 8.31
N GLY A 661 38.05 -26.18 7.60
CA GLY A 661 39.26 -25.38 7.42
C GLY A 661 39.18 -24.14 6.53
N ASP A 662 39.96 -23.12 6.89
CA ASP A 662 40.11 -21.85 6.17
C ASP A 662 41.44 -21.79 5.39
N GLY A 663 41.32 -21.67 4.06
CA GLY A 663 42.43 -21.45 3.13
C GLY A 663 43.52 -22.53 3.19
N ASP A 664 44.65 -22.19 3.82
CA ASP A 664 45.80 -23.08 3.99
C ASP A 664 45.80 -23.78 5.38
N MET A 665 44.78 -23.63 6.21
CA MET A 665 44.69 -24.27 7.54
C MET A 665 43.55 -25.29 7.60
N ALA A 666 43.67 -26.35 8.43
CA ALA A 666 42.60 -27.33 8.58
C ALA A 666 42.50 -27.95 9.99
N ALA A 667 41.28 -28.17 10.46
CA ALA A 667 40.93 -28.96 11.62
C ALA A 667 40.70 -30.43 11.24
N ALA A 668 41.24 -31.36 12.04
CA ALA A 668 41.13 -32.79 11.74
C ALA A 668 41.19 -33.70 12.96
N VAL A 669 40.67 -34.91 12.80
CA VAL A 669 40.64 -35.94 13.84
C VAL A 669 41.22 -37.29 13.38
N GLU A 670 42.02 -37.93 14.22
CA GLU A 670 42.51 -39.30 14.04
C GLU A 670 41.75 -40.23 15.01
N LEU A 671 40.98 -41.18 14.46
CA LEU A 671 40.20 -42.15 15.23
C LEU A 671 40.95 -43.47 15.36
N LEU A 672 41.22 -43.92 16.60
CA LEU A 672 42.02 -45.13 16.87
C LEU A 672 41.17 -46.36 17.17
N ASP A 673 41.69 -47.56 16.85
CA ASP A 673 41.08 -48.87 17.13
C ASP A 673 40.81 -49.16 18.62
N ASP A 674 41.35 -48.34 19.53
CA ASP A 674 41.14 -48.40 20.98
C ASP A 674 40.11 -47.38 21.52
N ASN A 675 39.29 -46.80 20.63
CA ASN A 675 38.26 -45.80 20.91
C ASN A 675 38.80 -44.42 21.35
N THR A 676 40.07 -44.14 21.09
CA THR A 676 40.66 -42.82 21.33
C THR A 676 40.54 -41.94 20.08
N ALA A 677 40.21 -40.67 20.25
CA ALA A 677 40.25 -39.65 19.20
C ALA A 677 41.39 -38.64 19.47
N HIS A 678 42.09 -38.20 18.45
CA HIS A 678 43.14 -37.18 18.55
C HIS A 678 42.88 -36.04 17.58
N TYR A 679 42.89 -34.80 18.08
CA TYR A 679 42.51 -33.61 17.30
C TYR A 679 43.74 -32.79 16.94
N TYR A 680 43.82 -32.34 15.69
CA TYR A 680 44.99 -31.69 15.10
C TYR A 680 44.62 -30.38 14.40
N LEU A 681 45.51 -29.39 14.50
CA LEU A 681 45.57 -28.24 13.60
C LEU A 681 46.63 -28.51 12.52
N MET A 682 46.25 -28.40 11.26
CA MET A 682 47.12 -28.58 10.10
C MET A 682 47.34 -27.24 9.37
N ASP A 683 48.54 -27.09 8.81
CA ASP A 683 48.99 -25.87 8.11
C ASP A 683 49.66 -26.28 6.77
N TRP A 684 49.14 -25.72 5.68
CA TRP A 684 49.47 -25.94 4.27
C TRP A 684 50.14 -24.72 3.61
N THR A 685 50.41 -23.66 4.37
CA THR A 685 50.96 -22.40 3.84
C THR A 685 52.31 -22.61 3.13
N GLU A 686 52.29 -22.45 1.80
CA GLU A 686 53.41 -22.63 0.86
C GLU A 686 54.01 -24.05 0.77
N GLN A 687 54.60 -24.38 -0.39
CA GLN A 687 55.30 -25.64 -0.68
C GLN A 687 56.57 -25.88 0.19
N ASP A 688 56.46 -25.89 1.52
CA ASP A 688 57.52 -26.28 2.45
C ASP A 688 57.47 -27.80 2.68
N PRO A 689 58.58 -28.55 2.50
CA PRO A 689 58.66 -29.97 2.82
C PRO A 689 58.48 -30.33 4.32
N ASP A 690 58.34 -29.35 5.22
CA ASP A 690 58.11 -29.54 6.65
C ASP A 690 56.68 -29.14 7.11
N MET A 691 55.65 -29.37 6.28
CA MET A 691 54.22 -29.24 6.66
C MET A 691 53.94 -29.91 8.01
N SER A 692 53.38 -29.18 8.98
CA SER A 692 53.29 -29.66 10.38
C SER A 692 51.85 -29.89 10.83
N ALA A 693 51.59 -31.07 11.39
CA ALA A 693 50.35 -31.37 12.10
C ALA A 693 50.59 -31.28 13.62
N THR A 694 49.85 -30.41 14.28
CA THR A 694 49.98 -30.18 15.73
C THR A 694 48.76 -30.72 16.46
N ARG A 695 48.94 -31.78 17.28
CA ARG A 695 47.86 -32.28 18.13
C ARG A 695 47.51 -31.25 19.20
N VAL A 696 46.27 -30.80 19.20
CA VAL A 696 45.73 -29.79 20.11
C VAL A 696 44.95 -30.42 21.28
N ALA A 697 44.24 -31.53 21.03
CA ALA A 697 43.45 -32.22 22.05
C ALA A 697 43.38 -33.74 21.87
N THR A 698 42.75 -34.42 22.82
CA THR A 698 42.45 -35.87 22.77
C THR A 698 41.07 -36.12 23.35
N GLY A 699 40.27 -36.95 22.69
CA GLY A 699 38.92 -37.36 23.10
C GLY A 699 38.71 -38.86 22.93
N THR A 700 37.45 -39.27 22.81
CA THR A 700 37.03 -40.66 22.61
C THR A 700 35.91 -40.73 21.59
N TRP A 701 35.82 -41.84 20.87
CA TRP A 701 34.74 -42.11 19.92
C TRP A 701 34.05 -43.45 20.21
N SER A 702 32.83 -43.61 19.73
CA SER A 702 31.98 -44.79 19.91
C SER A 702 31.49 -45.33 18.57
N GLY A 703 31.41 -46.65 18.42
CA GLY A 703 30.96 -47.33 17.20
C GLY A 703 29.88 -48.36 17.51
N SER A 704 28.69 -47.91 17.90
CA SER A 704 27.60 -48.77 18.35
C SER A 704 26.39 -48.66 17.43
N PRO A 705 25.61 -49.74 17.22
CA PRO A 705 24.45 -49.65 16.35
C PRO A 705 23.30 -48.90 17.03
N VAL A 706 22.76 -47.89 16.34
CA VAL A 706 21.56 -47.12 16.71
C VAL A 706 20.45 -47.49 15.73
N ALA A 707 19.25 -47.79 16.23
CA ALA A 707 18.13 -48.32 15.42
C ALA A 707 18.46 -49.54 14.51
N GLY A 708 19.60 -50.21 14.71
CA GLY A 708 20.08 -51.31 13.87
C GLY A 708 21.02 -50.91 12.73
N VAL A 709 21.36 -49.63 12.62
CA VAL A 709 22.37 -49.05 11.71
C VAL A 709 23.68 -48.86 12.46
N GLU A 710 24.82 -49.17 11.82
CA GLU A 710 26.16 -48.98 12.39
C GLU A 710 26.66 -47.56 12.08
N LEU A 711 27.10 -46.83 13.12
CA LEU A 711 27.64 -45.47 13.00
C LEU A 711 28.79 -45.24 13.98
N ILE A 712 29.64 -44.25 13.66
CA ILE A 712 30.67 -43.70 14.55
C ILE A 712 30.17 -42.38 15.11
N GLU A 713 30.33 -42.13 16.42
CA GLU A 713 29.95 -40.89 17.11
C GLU A 713 31.11 -40.38 17.98
N PHE A 714 31.39 -39.07 17.93
CA PHE A 714 32.28 -38.40 18.89
C PHE A 714 31.94 -36.92 19.07
N THR A 715 32.33 -36.36 20.21
CA THR A 715 32.22 -34.92 20.51
C THR A 715 33.59 -34.26 20.51
N VAL A 716 33.72 -33.13 19.83
CA VAL A 716 34.93 -32.31 19.79
C VAL A 716 35.16 -31.67 21.16
N PRO A 717 36.34 -31.86 21.80
CA PRO A 717 36.62 -31.22 23.08
C PRO A 717 36.81 -29.71 22.91
N GLU A 718 36.30 -28.91 23.84
CA GLU A 718 36.52 -27.45 23.95
C GLU A 718 37.97 -27.01 23.74
N ALA A 719 38.92 -27.80 24.25
CA ALA A 719 40.35 -27.50 24.09
C ALA A 719 40.86 -27.60 22.64
N ALA A 720 40.15 -28.31 21.76
CA ALA A 720 40.39 -28.34 20.33
C ALA A 720 39.80 -27.09 19.65
N ILE A 721 38.53 -26.78 19.91
CA ILE A 721 37.80 -25.60 19.39
C ILE A 721 38.59 -24.32 19.70
N THR A 722 38.92 -24.09 20.98
CA THR A 722 39.73 -22.93 21.40
C THR A 722 41.10 -22.87 20.69
N ALA A 723 41.68 -24.02 20.34
CA ALA A 723 43.00 -24.10 19.73
C ALA A 723 42.97 -23.94 18.19
N TRP A 724 41.84 -24.25 17.55
CA TRP A 724 41.60 -24.01 16.14
C TRP A 724 41.27 -22.54 15.88
N GLY A 725 40.56 -21.86 16.79
CA GLY A 725 40.17 -20.46 16.60
C GLY A 725 39.31 -20.32 15.35
N GLY A 726 39.50 -19.28 14.55
CA GLY A 726 38.76 -19.07 13.28
C GLY A 726 39.08 -20.06 12.15
N VAL A 727 39.71 -21.20 12.45
CA VAL A 727 39.77 -22.37 11.54
C VAL A 727 38.60 -23.31 11.82
N TRP A 728 37.85 -23.08 12.91
CA TRP A 728 36.65 -23.81 13.29
C TRP A 728 35.48 -22.83 13.16
N ASP A 729 34.56 -23.19 12.28
CA ASP A 729 33.41 -22.47 11.77
C ASP A 729 32.17 -23.36 11.79
N GLU A 730 32.16 -24.37 12.68
CA GLU A 730 31.05 -25.31 12.77
C GLU A 730 30.38 -25.21 14.14
N ASP A 731 29.06 -25.04 14.15
CA ASP A 731 28.26 -24.85 15.37
C ASP A 731 28.07 -26.19 16.09
N ASN A 732 27.96 -27.25 15.29
CA ASN A 732 27.85 -28.60 15.77
C ASN A 732 29.14 -29.16 16.38
N THR A 733 29.11 -29.49 17.68
CA THR A 733 30.27 -30.09 18.37
C THR A 733 30.27 -31.62 18.38
N THR A 734 29.16 -32.27 18.04
CA THR A 734 29.01 -33.74 18.02
C THR A 734 28.79 -34.25 16.62
N PHE A 735 29.70 -35.08 16.14
CA PHE A 735 29.70 -35.61 14.77
C PHE A 735 29.36 -37.09 14.74
N ILE A 736 28.62 -37.48 13.72
CA ILE A 736 28.40 -38.88 13.33
C ILE A 736 28.90 -39.18 11.93
N PHE A 737 29.26 -40.45 11.73
CA PHE A 737 29.57 -41.00 10.42
C PHE A 737 28.79 -42.30 10.20
N ALA A 738 28.14 -42.43 9.06
CA ALA A 738 27.39 -43.63 8.69
C ALA A 738 27.43 -43.91 7.18
N GLU A 739 27.19 -45.18 6.80
CA GLU A 739 27.08 -45.59 5.38
C GLU A 739 25.66 -45.33 4.85
N TYR A 740 25.55 -44.55 3.78
CA TYR A 740 24.30 -44.28 3.05
C TYR A 740 24.56 -44.24 1.53
N ASP A 741 23.69 -44.87 0.74
CA ASP A 741 23.83 -45.08 -0.72
C ASP A 741 25.24 -45.52 -1.23
N GLY A 742 25.98 -46.27 -0.41
CA GLY A 742 27.28 -46.82 -0.75
C GLY A 742 28.47 -45.85 -0.60
N VAL A 743 28.28 -44.74 0.11
CA VAL A 743 29.33 -43.82 0.59
C VAL A 743 29.19 -43.60 2.10
N VAL A 744 30.28 -43.20 2.76
CA VAL A 744 30.22 -42.76 4.17
C VAL A 744 29.99 -41.25 4.20
N ARG A 745 28.95 -40.85 4.91
CA ARG A 745 28.56 -39.45 5.08
C ARG A 745 28.84 -38.99 6.51
N GLN A 746 29.07 -37.69 6.64
CA GLN A 746 29.16 -36.98 7.90
C GLN A 746 27.78 -36.43 8.27
N GLY A 747 27.56 -36.20 9.56
CA GLY A 747 26.37 -35.55 10.06
C GLY A 747 26.50 -35.26 11.55
N HIS A 748 25.39 -34.93 12.18
CA HIS A 748 25.35 -34.51 13.58
C HIS A 748 24.24 -35.23 14.36
N VAL A 749 24.12 -34.90 15.65
CA VAL A 749 23.10 -35.44 16.56
C VAL A 749 22.53 -34.33 17.41
N GLU A 750 21.24 -34.06 17.24
CA GLU A 750 20.46 -33.26 18.18
C GLU A 750 20.08 -34.13 19.39
N LYS A 751 20.16 -33.55 20.59
CA LYS A 751 19.91 -34.28 21.84
C LYS A 751 18.52 -34.02 22.36
N ALA A 752 17.89 -35.09 22.85
CA ALA A 752 16.60 -35.00 23.51
C ALA A 752 16.64 -33.98 24.66
N GLY A 753 15.76 -32.98 24.61
CA GLY A 753 15.64 -31.94 25.64
C GLY A 753 16.66 -30.80 25.57
N GLU A 754 17.47 -30.71 24.52
CA GLU A 754 18.28 -29.53 24.20
C GLU A 754 17.54 -28.71 23.14
N ALA A 755 17.33 -27.41 23.38
CA ALA A 755 16.69 -26.52 22.41
C ALA A 755 17.56 -26.43 21.15
N LEU A 756 16.93 -26.26 19.99
CA LEU A 756 17.64 -25.88 18.77
C LEU A 756 18.12 -24.44 18.96
N GLU A 757 19.43 -24.20 18.77
CA GLU A 757 20.05 -22.88 19.03
C GLU A 757 19.90 -21.93 17.82
N ASP A 758 19.62 -22.46 16.62
CA ASP A 758 19.62 -21.72 15.35
C ASP A 758 18.20 -21.67 14.70
N ASP A 759 17.15 -22.14 15.41
CA ASP A 759 15.78 -22.26 14.89
C ASP A 759 14.74 -21.66 15.87
N GLU A 760 14.99 -20.45 16.38
CA GLU A 760 14.01 -19.69 17.15
C GLU A 760 12.96 -19.08 16.22
N ILE A 761 11.68 -19.42 16.44
CA ILE A 761 10.57 -18.90 15.63
C ILE A 761 10.01 -17.67 16.33
N LEU A 762 10.16 -16.50 15.71
CA LEU A 762 9.61 -15.25 16.22
C LEU A 762 8.27 -14.96 15.57
N PHE A 763 7.29 -14.62 16.40
CA PHE A 763 5.98 -14.11 16.00
C PHE A 763 5.86 -12.68 16.50
N VAL A 764 5.44 -11.75 15.65
CA VAL A 764 5.23 -10.35 16.05
C VAL A 764 3.78 -9.93 15.81
N SER A 765 3.25 -9.02 16.64
CA SER A 765 1.91 -8.44 16.44
C SER A 765 1.85 -7.54 15.20
N GLU A 766 0.66 -7.36 14.61
CA GLU A 766 0.45 -6.44 13.46
C GLU A 766 1.07 -5.05 13.67
N VAL A 767 0.93 -4.46 14.87
CA VAL A 767 1.53 -3.16 15.21
C VAL A 767 3.07 -3.19 15.12
N ALA A 768 3.69 -4.27 15.58
CA ALA A 768 5.14 -4.45 15.51
C ALA A 768 5.59 -4.67 14.05
N LYS A 769 4.79 -5.37 13.25
CA LYS A 769 5.00 -5.57 11.80
C LYS A 769 4.90 -4.24 11.05
N GLU A 770 3.86 -3.44 11.28
CA GLU A 770 3.72 -2.10 10.68
C GLU A 770 4.89 -1.18 11.06
N ASP A 771 5.33 -1.23 12.32
CA ASP A 771 6.49 -0.46 12.78
C ASP A 771 7.80 -0.91 12.07
N ILE A 772 7.96 -2.20 11.78
CA ILE A 772 9.11 -2.75 11.03
C ILE A 772 9.02 -2.35 9.55
N VAL A 773 7.86 -2.54 8.90
CA VAL A 773 7.61 -2.21 7.49
C VAL A 773 7.75 -0.70 7.24
N GLY A 774 7.21 0.14 8.13
CA GLY A 774 7.32 1.59 8.04
C GLY A 774 8.73 2.16 8.26
N VAL A 775 9.70 1.30 8.57
CA VAL A 775 11.14 1.63 8.67
C VAL A 775 11.92 1.04 7.49
N LEU A 776 11.36 0.04 6.79
CA LEU A 776 11.88 -0.54 5.56
C LEU A 776 11.47 0.32 4.36
N ASP A 777 12.32 1.27 3.97
CA ASP A 777 12.13 2.08 2.75
C ASP A 777 12.47 1.26 1.49
N LEU A 778 11.67 0.22 1.20
CA LEU A 778 11.80 -0.56 -0.02
C LEU A 778 11.09 0.17 -1.17
N PRO A 779 11.80 0.53 -2.27
CA PRO A 779 11.15 1.16 -3.42
C PRO A 779 10.10 0.20 -4.01
N LEU A 780 8.83 0.63 -4.05
CA LEU A 780 7.70 -0.11 -4.61
C LEU A 780 8.02 -0.55 -6.06
N GLY A 781 8.27 -1.85 -6.22
CA GLY A 781 8.95 -2.40 -7.40
C GLY A 781 8.07 -3.28 -8.29
N GLU A 782 8.35 -3.18 -9.60
CA GLU A 782 7.90 -4.04 -10.70
C GLU A 782 7.27 -5.40 -10.30
N CYS A 783 5.99 -5.63 -10.63
CA CYS A 783 5.36 -6.94 -10.37
C CYS A 783 5.94 -8.03 -11.28
N HIS A 784 6.85 -8.89 -10.82
CA HIS A 784 7.50 -9.92 -11.67
C HIS A 784 6.69 -11.21 -11.90
N ALA A 785 5.41 -11.25 -11.50
CA ALA A 785 4.59 -12.45 -11.62
C ALA A 785 4.50 -12.98 -13.06
N ASN A 786 4.81 -14.27 -13.22
CA ASN A 786 4.79 -15.00 -14.50
C ASN A 786 5.58 -14.31 -15.64
N ASP A 787 6.71 -13.67 -15.35
CA ASP A 787 7.62 -13.16 -16.37
C ASP A 787 8.15 -14.30 -17.25
N VAL A 788 8.20 -14.07 -18.56
CA VAL A 788 8.62 -15.07 -19.55
C VAL A 788 9.70 -14.48 -20.44
N GLU A 789 10.95 -14.90 -20.21
CA GLU A 789 12.11 -14.39 -20.93
C GLU A 789 12.08 -14.77 -22.44
N PHE A 790 11.50 -15.94 -22.79
CA PHE A 790 11.41 -16.38 -24.19
C PHE A 790 10.19 -17.28 -24.47
N GLY A 791 9.45 -16.94 -25.54
CA GLY A 791 8.43 -17.79 -26.13
C GLY A 791 7.02 -17.58 -25.57
N ALA A 792 6.78 -16.44 -24.94
CA ALA A 792 5.49 -16.05 -24.38
C ALA A 792 4.34 -16.09 -25.39
N THR A 793 3.17 -16.51 -24.92
CA THR A 793 1.90 -16.46 -25.62
C THR A 793 1.01 -15.33 -25.07
N ASN A 794 -0.09 -15.03 -25.75
CA ASN A 794 -1.06 -14.05 -25.26
C ASN A 794 -1.79 -14.55 -24.00
N ASP A 795 -1.92 -15.87 -23.84
CA ASP A 795 -2.52 -16.48 -22.65
C ASP A 795 -1.55 -16.34 -21.46
N ASP A 796 -0.23 -16.53 -21.69
CA ASP A 796 0.80 -16.29 -20.66
C ASP A 796 0.82 -14.82 -20.22
N PHE A 797 0.53 -13.88 -21.14
CA PHE A 797 0.45 -12.46 -20.82
C PHE A 797 -0.75 -12.12 -19.94
N LEU A 798 -1.92 -12.71 -20.23
CA LEU A 798 -3.10 -12.54 -19.38
C LEU A 798 -2.91 -13.19 -17.99
N LEU A 799 -2.23 -14.33 -17.92
CA LEU A 799 -1.83 -14.96 -16.66
C LEU A 799 -0.82 -14.12 -15.87
N ALA A 800 0.09 -13.42 -16.57
CA ALA A 800 1.03 -12.51 -15.92
C ALA A 800 0.36 -11.24 -15.39
N ILE A 801 -0.70 -10.77 -16.03
CA ILE A 801 -1.53 -9.66 -15.53
C ILE A 801 -2.37 -10.12 -14.32
N ALA A 802 -3.04 -11.27 -14.42
CA ALA A 802 -3.80 -11.84 -13.31
C ALA A 802 -2.92 -12.11 -12.08
N GLY A 803 -1.68 -12.58 -12.28
CA GLY A 803 -0.71 -12.76 -11.21
C GLY A 803 -0.23 -11.46 -10.55
N CYS A 804 -0.59 -10.30 -11.08
CA CYS A 804 -0.32 -8.97 -10.52
C CYS A 804 -1.56 -8.29 -9.95
N GLY A 805 -2.63 -9.04 -9.64
CA GLY A 805 -3.90 -8.46 -9.15
C GLY A 805 -4.86 -8.04 -10.26
N GLY A 806 -4.61 -8.41 -11.51
CA GLY A 806 -5.49 -8.08 -12.63
C GLY A 806 -5.20 -6.72 -13.26
N LEU A 807 -6.13 -6.24 -14.09
CA LEU A 807 -6.04 -4.90 -14.68
C LEU A 807 -6.58 -3.89 -13.68
N GLU A 808 -5.74 -2.96 -13.28
CA GLU A 808 -6.18 -1.87 -12.40
C GLU A 808 -7.12 -0.90 -13.14
N SER A 809 -6.83 -0.61 -14.41
CA SER A 809 -7.70 0.18 -15.28
C SER A 809 -7.36 -0.03 -16.75
N ALA A 810 -8.31 0.31 -17.63
CA ALA A 810 -8.07 0.32 -19.06
C ALA A 810 -7.24 1.55 -19.47
N ILE A 811 -6.17 1.35 -20.24
CA ILE A 811 -5.38 2.48 -20.77
C ILE A 811 -6.22 3.21 -21.82
N THR A 812 -6.65 4.44 -21.52
CA THR A 812 -7.44 5.26 -22.43
C THR A 812 -6.60 6.24 -23.25
N SER A 813 -7.16 6.79 -24.33
CA SER A 813 -6.48 7.84 -25.10
C SER A 813 -6.25 9.11 -24.29
N ASP A 814 -7.13 9.39 -23.33
CA ASP A 814 -7.11 10.63 -22.57
C ASP A 814 -6.01 10.60 -21.49
N MET A 815 -5.67 9.40 -20.99
CA MET A 815 -4.52 9.19 -20.11
C MET A 815 -3.17 9.36 -20.83
N LEU A 816 -3.13 9.20 -22.16
CA LEU A 816 -1.89 9.22 -22.93
C LEU A 816 -1.67 10.56 -23.64
N VAL A 817 -2.68 11.08 -24.35
CA VAL A 817 -2.51 12.21 -25.26
C VAL A 817 -2.16 13.49 -24.49
N GLY A 818 -0.96 14.03 -24.76
CA GLY A 818 -0.43 15.23 -24.10
C GLY A 818 0.50 14.93 -22.91
N ASN A 819 0.57 13.67 -22.47
CA ASN A 819 1.40 13.23 -21.35
C ASN A 819 2.74 12.64 -21.83
N THR A 820 3.76 12.72 -20.97
CA THR A 820 5.09 12.13 -21.19
C THR A 820 5.44 11.18 -20.07
N PHE A 821 5.79 9.95 -20.45
CA PHE A 821 6.15 8.88 -19.52
C PHE A 821 7.64 8.62 -19.60
N GLU A 822 8.35 8.68 -18.47
CA GLU A 822 9.76 8.39 -18.34
C GLU A 822 10.01 7.06 -17.66
N ARG A 823 11.14 6.44 -17.99
CA ARG A 823 11.76 5.39 -17.18
C ARG A 823 13.25 5.60 -17.09
N GLU A 824 13.82 5.24 -15.96
CA GLU A 824 15.26 5.12 -15.77
C GLU A 824 15.75 3.72 -16.21
N ARG A 825 17.03 3.62 -16.57
CA ARG A 825 17.67 2.34 -16.92
C ARG A 825 18.91 2.16 -16.06
N ARG A 826 19.35 0.90 -15.88
CA ARG A 826 20.59 0.50 -15.19
C ARG A 826 21.90 1.16 -15.66
N ASP A 827 21.86 2.00 -16.70
CA ASP A 827 22.99 2.77 -17.22
C ASP A 827 22.79 4.29 -17.03
N ASP A 828 21.95 4.68 -16.06
CA ASP A 828 21.52 6.04 -15.70
C ASP A 828 20.99 6.82 -16.90
N SER A 829 20.39 6.10 -17.86
CA SER A 829 19.90 6.68 -19.11
C SER A 829 18.39 6.56 -19.22
N THR A 830 17.71 7.69 -19.32
CA THR A 830 16.25 7.70 -19.33
C THR A 830 15.65 7.47 -20.71
N ARG A 831 14.44 6.93 -20.73
CA ARG A 831 13.61 6.77 -21.94
C ARG A 831 12.26 7.42 -21.72
N GLN A 832 11.96 8.41 -22.55
CA GLN A 832 10.73 9.20 -22.47
C GLN A 832 9.81 8.89 -23.65
N TYR A 833 8.50 8.87 -23.42
CA TYR A 833 7.46 8.57 -24.40
C TYR A 833 6.36 9.63 -24.35
N THR A 834 6.31 10.53 -25.34
CA THR A 834 5.27 11.58 -25.45
C THR A 834 4.22 11.18 -26.49
N PHE A 835 2.97 11.01 -26.06
CA PHE A 835 1.88 10.58 -26.94
C PHE A 835 1.12 11.78 -27.49
N VAL A 836 0.96 11.84 -28.82
CA VAL A 836 0.26 12.97 -29.49
C VAL A 836 -1.03 12.56 -30.16
N GLU A 837 -1.96 13.51 -30.27
CA GLU A 837 -3.25 13.34 -30.94
C GLU A 837 -3.04 12.92 -32.40
N GLY A 838 -3.51 11.71 -32.77
CA GLY A 838 -3.37 11.16 -34.12
C GLY A 838 -2.60 9.83 -34.22
N GLY A 839 -2.19 9.23 -33.10
CA GLY A 839 -1.64 7.87 -33.04
C GLY A 839 -0.13 7.78 -33.26
N THR A 840 0.60 8.86 -33.01
CA THR A 840 2.08 8.90 -33.00
C THR A 840 2.58 9.06 -31.57
N VAL A 841 3.67 8.38 -31.23
CA VAL A 841 4.40 8.55 -29.96
C VAL A 841 5.84 8.96 -30.28
N HIS A 842 6.29 10.06 -29.68
CA HIS A 842 7.67 10.55 -29.79
C HIS A 842 8.51 9.89 -28.69
N VAL A 843 9.63 9.27 -29.08
CA VAL A 843 10.50 8.53 -28.16
C VAL A 843 11.81 9.28 -27.97
N GLY A 844 12.12 9.62 -26.72
CA GLY A 844 13.33 10.32 -26.30
C GLY A 844 14.43 9.41 -25.69
N LYS A 845 15.61 9.99 -25.51
CA LYS A 845 16.67 9.45 -24.65
C LYS A 845 17.30 10.61 -23.86
N ASN A 846 17.28 10.55 -22.52
CA ASN A 846 17.86 11.57 -21.64
C ASN A 846 17.37 13.00 -22.02
N GLY A 847 16.06 13.23 -22.07
CA GLY A 847 15.48 14.53 -22.45
C GLY A 847 15.48 14.84 -23.96
N LEU A 848 16.20 14.06 -24.79
CA LEU A 848 16.41 14.39 -26.21
C LEU A 848 15.61 13.50 -27.15
N TYR A 849 14.90 14.14 -28.09
CA TYR A 849 14.14 13.44 -29.14
C TYR A 849 15.02 12.46 -29.96
N SER A 850 14.49 11.25 -30.18
CA SER A 850 15.20 10.18 -30.89
C SER A 850 14.48 9.74 -32.17
N PHE A 851 13.24 9.26 -32.09
CA PHE A 851 12.47 8.75 -33.22
C PHE A 851 10.96 8.65 -32.92
N ASP A 852 10.15 8.40 -33.96
CA ASP A 852 8.69 8.20 -33.85
C ASP A 852 8.29 6.71 -33.89
N ALA A 853 7.22 6.37 -33.18
CA ALA A 853 6.46 5.12 -33.34
C ALA A 853 4.95 5.38 -33.45
N ALA A 854 4.19 4.37 -33.87
CA ALA A 854 2.72 4.46 -33.92
C ALA A 854 2.11 3.79 -32.69
N TRP A 855 1.01 4.31 -32.16
CA TRP A 855 0.29 3.69 -31.05
C TRP A 855 -1.23 3.58 -31.33
N ALA A 856 -1.87 2.63 -30.66
CA ALA A 856 -3.33 2.45 -30.65
C ALA A 856 -3.77 1.74 -29.36
N ILE A 857 -5.03 1.92 -28.98
CA ILE A 857 -5.67 1.13 -27.92
C ILE A 857 -6.40 -0.07 -28.55
N ASP A 858 -6.18 -1.26 -28.00
CA ASP A 858 -6.80 -2.54 -28.43
C ASP A 858 -7.41 -3.23 -27.21
N GLY A 859 -8.69 -2.94 -26.92
CA GLY A 859 -9.31 -3.31 -25.65
C GLY A 859 -8.71 -2.47 -24.53
N ASP A 860 -8.23 -3.13 -23.48
CA ASP A 860 -7.64 -2.47 -22.30
C ASP A 860 -6.12 -2.25 -22.44
N PHE A 861 -5.55 -2.63 -23.59
CA PHE A 861 -4.11 -2.62 -23.84
C PHE A 861 -3.67 -1.46 -24.73
N LEU A 862 -2.56 -0.82 -24.35
CA LEU A 862 -1.83 0.07 -25.25
C LEU A 862 -0.91 -0.74 -26.17
N VAL A 863 -1.03 -0.54 -27.48
CA VAL A 863 -0.23 -1.22 -28.50
C VAL A 863 0.67 -0.24 -29.24
N ILE A 864 1.98 -0.35 -29.06
CA ILE A 864 3.00 0.46 -29.76
C ILE A 864 3.62 -0.36 -30.90
N THR A 865 3.62 0.20 -32.10
CA THR A 865 4.14 -0.42 -33.33
C THR A 865 5.32 0.38 -33.88
N PHE A 866 6.48 -0.28 -33.98
CA PHE A 866 7.71 0.31 -34.51
C PHE A 866 7.84 0.14 -36.04
N GLU A 867 8.66 0.97 -36.70
CA GLU A 867 8.85 0.94 -38.16
C GLU A 867 9.37 -0.41 -38.70
N ASP A 868 10.10 -1.16 -37.87
CA ASP A 868 10.65 -2.47 -38.22
C ASP A 868 9.63 -3.63 -38.09
N GLY A 869 8.43 -3.32 -37.56
CA GLY A 869 7.32 -4.26 -37.39
C GLY A 869 7.28 -4.95 -36.04
N ASN A 870 8.14 -4.56 -35.08
CA ASN A 870 8.02 -5.00 -33.69
C ASN A 870 6.79 -4.36 -33.04
N ILE A 871 6.18 -5.08 -32.11
CA ILE A 871 4.98 -4.64 -31.38
C ILE A 871 5.23 -4.81 -29.89
N TRP A 872 4.92 -3.77 -29.14
CA TRP A 872 4.82 -3.81 -27.68
C TRP A 872 3.36 -3.66 -27.28
N LYS A 873 2.92 -4.45 -26.31
CA LYS A 873 1.63 -4.27 -25.64
C LYS A 873 1.86 -3.99 -24.16
N TRP A 874 1.19 -2.99 -23.62
CA TRP A 874 1.30 -2.57 -22.23
C TRP A 874 -0.07 -2.74 -21.55
N ALA A 875 -0.04 -3.19 -20.30
CA ALA A 875 -1.18 -3.34 -19.40
C ALA A 875 -0.82 -2.71 -18.05
N LEU A 876 -1.72 -1.93 -17.46
CA LEU A 876 -1.52 -1.32 -16.15
C LEU A 876 -1.84 -2.34 -15.05
N VAL A 877 -0.93 -2.50 -14.09
CA VAL A 877 -1.00 -3.51 -13.03
C VAL A 877 -0.51 -2.95 -11.67
N GLY A 878 -1.38 -2.23 -10.94
CA GLY A 878 -1.21 -1.87 -9.52
C GLY A 878 -0.82 -0.40 -9.23
N LYS A 879 -1.43 0.18 -8.17
CA LYS A 879 -1.41 1.60 -7.75
C LYS A 879 -0.59 1.88 -6.48
N GLU A 880 -0.11 3.13 -6.39
CA GLU A 880 0.22 3.84 -5.15
C GLU A 880 -0.95 3.91 -4.15
N THR A 881 -0.66 3.61 -2.88
CA THR A 881 -1.44 4.09 -1.73
C THR A 881 -0.74 5.31 -1.13
N GLU A 882 -1.19 6.52 -1.48
CA GLU A 882 -0.95 7.69 -0.63
C GLU A 882 -1.88 7.61 0.59
N ALA A 883 -1.25 7.70 1.77
CA ALA A 883 -1.91 7.78 3.05
C ALA A 883 -2.94 8.92 3.11
N SER A 884 -4.04 8.62 3.79
CA SER A 884 -5.06 9.53 4.32
C SER A 884 -4.62 11.00 4.48
N SER A 885 -5.35 11.92 3.84
CA SER A 885 -5.61 13.22 4.45
C SER A 885 -7.06 13.63 4.24
N ALA A 886 -7.70 13.92 5.38
CA ALA A 886 -9.11 14.22 5.50
C ALA A 886 -9.54 15.49 4.72
N GLY A 887 -10.69 15.38 4.05
CA GLY A 887 -11.64 16.47 3.87
C GLY A 887 -11.87 16.95 2.44
N GLY A 888 -13.04 16.57 1.89
CA GLY A 888 -13.91 17.43 1.10
C GLY A 888 -13.45 17.94 -0.28
N GLU A 889 -14.28 17.60 -1.27
CA GLU A 889 -14.41 18.13 -2.65
C GLU A 889 -13.60 17.46 -3.78
N GLU A 890 -14.39 17.04 -4.78
CA GLU A 890 -14.12 16.86 -6.23
C GLU A 890 -13.51 15.56 -6.79
N LEU A 891 -14.36 14.87 -7.57
CA LEU A 891 -14.08 14.24 -8.88
C LEU A 891 -13.00 13.14 -8.93
N ALA A 892 -13.40 11.88 -8.75
CA ALA A 892 -12.69 10.73 -9.34
C ALA A 892 -12.99 10.63 -10.85
N VAL A 893 -12.56 11.65 -11.59
CA VAL A 893 -12.04 11.46 -12.94
C VAL A 893 -10.53 11.43 -12.73
N PHE A 894 -9.77 10.62 -13.46
CA PHE A 894 -8.35 10.92 -13.68
C PHE A 894 -8.26 12.31 -14.35
N ALA A 895 -8.41 13.38 -13.58
CA ALA A 895 -8.49 14.75 -14.04
C ALA A 895 -7.08 15.32 -13.95
N ALA A 896 -6.32 15.08 -15.02
CA ALA A 896 -4.91 15.42 -15.17
C ALA A 896 -4.01 14.62 -14.22
N ALA A 897 -3.12 13.83 -14.82
CA ALA A 897 -2.06 13.17 -14.09
C ALA A 897 -1.24 14.25 -13.36
N GLU A 898 -1.16 14.16 -12.03
CA GLU A 898 -0.32 15.04 -11.22
C GLU A 898 1.16 14.68 -11.48
N GLU A 899 2.05 15.67 -11.33
CA GLU A 899 3.50 15.39 -11.20
C GLU A 899 3.66 14.36 -10.07
N ASP A 900 4.47 13.33 -10.27
CA ASP A 900 4.83 12.26 -9.32
C ASP A 900 4.07 10.91 -9.39
N SER A 901 3.12 10.71 -10.32
CA SER A 901 2.45 9.40 -10.45
C SER A 901 3.35 8.33 -11.12
N VAL A 902 3.59 7.20 -10.42
CA VAL A 902 4.29 6.02 -10.99
C VAL A 902 3.29 4.95 -11.50
N TRP A 903 3.46 4.53 -12.75
CA TRP A 903 2.68 3.47 -13.40
C TRP A 903 3.45 2.14 -13.36
N SER A 904 2.88 1.12 -12.74
CA SER A 904 3.35 -0.26 -12.87
C SER A 904 2.78 -0.91 -14.13
N VAL A 905 3.63 -1.34 -15.05
CA VAL A 905 3.23 -1.81 -16.39
C VAL A 905 3.75 -3.21 -16.68
N LYS A 906 2.86 -4.11 -17.10
CA LYS A 906 3.20 -5.40 -17.70
C LYS A 906 3.43 -5.27 -19.20
N HIS A 907 4.61 -5.67 -19.64
CA HIS A 907 5.02 -5.63 -21.04
C HIS A 907 4.85 -6.98 -21.73
N PHE A 908 4.22 -6.99 -22.89
CA PHE A 908 4.36 -8.05 -23.87
C PHE A 908 5.09 -7.52 -25.11
N GLU A 909 6.34 -7.93 -25.28
CA GLU A 909 7.14 -7.50 -26.42
C GLU A 909 7.27 -8.58 -27.48
N THR A 910 7.27 -8.15 -28.74
CA THR A 910 7.57 -9.01 -29.89
C THR A 910 8.71 -8.42 -30.69
N TYR A 911 9.83 -9.13 -30.77
CA TYR A 911 10.99 -8.70 -31.56
C TYR A 911 11.60 -9.83 -32.38
N THR A 912 12.31 -9.47 -33.45
CA THR A 912 13.03 -10.44 -34.28
C THR A 912 14.50 -10.45 -33.90
N ASN A 913 14.99 -11.57 -33.36
CA ASN A 913 16.41 -11.69 -32.99
C ASN A 913 17.36 -11.75 -34.21
N ASP A 914 18.67 -11.70 -33.96
CA ASP A 914 19.73 -11.75 -34.99
C ASP A 914 19.67 -12.98 -35.93
N ALA A 915 18.95 -14.04 -35.53
CA ALA A 915 18.73 -15.23 -36.35
C ALA A 915 17.49 -15.13 -37.27
N GLY A 916 16.73 -14.04 -37.21
CA GLY A 916 15.49 -13.85 -37.97
C GLY A 916 14.31 -14.63 -37.40
N VAL A 917 14.34 -14.97 -36.11
CA VAL A 917 13.28 -15.69 -35.39
C VAL A 917 12.51 -14.68 -34.55
N LEU A 918 11.19 -14.72 -34.65
CA LEU A 918 10.30 -13.97 -33.78
C LEU A 918 10.40 -14.53 -32.35
N VAL A 919 10.69 -13.65 -31.40
CA VAL A 919 10.76 -13.91 -29.97
C VAL A 919 9.68 -13.06 -29.31
N ASN A 920 8.98 -13.65 -28.36
CA ASN A 920 8.02 -12.96 -27.51
C ASN A 920 8.50 -13.08 -26.07
N SER A 921 8.42 -12.01 -25.30
CA SER A 921 8.80 -11.95 -23.88
C SER A 921 7.76 -11.18 -23.08
N ILE A 922 7.65 -11.53 -21.80
CA ILE A 922 6.86 -10.83 -20.79
C ILE A 922 7.81 -10.39 -19.67
N TRP A 923 7.69 -9.15 -19.26
CA TRP A 923 8.47 -8.54 -18.19
C TRP A 923 7.70 -7.32 -17.64
N SER A 924 8.12 -6.81 -16.50
CA SER A 924 7.50 -5.65 -15.84
C SER A 924 8.42 -4.46 -15.80
N GLU A 925 7.84 -3.26 -15.78
CA GLU A 925 8.58 -2.02 -15.61
C GLU A 925 7.68 -0.97 -14.95
N THR A 926 8.30 0.03 -14.33
CA THR A 926 7.63 1.24 -13.85
C THR A 926 7.88 2.41 -14.78
N PHE A 927 6.89 3.29 -14.92
CA PHE A 927 7.00 4.56 -15.64
C PHE A 927 6.55 5.71 -14.76
N GLU A 928 7.31 6.79 -14.76
CA GLU A 928 6.95 8.01 -14.06
C GLU A 928 6.35 9.01 -15.05
N LEU A 929 5.29 9.70 -14.64
CA LEU A 929 4.81 10.85 -15.39
C LEU A 929 5.75 12.03 -15.15
N ILE A 930 6.28 12.60 -16.24
CA ILE A 930 7.11 13.79 -16.18
C ILE A 930 6.48 14.97 -16.94
N ASP A 931 6.73 16.17 -16.43
CA ASP A 931 6.19 17.41 -17.01
C ASP A 931 6.99 17.88 -18.25
N GLU A 932 8.14 17.24 -18.52
CA GLU A 932 9.02 17.53 -19.66
C GLU A 932 8.66 16.73 -20.92
N ALA A 933 7.93 17.37 -21.84
CA ALA A 933 7.55 16.75 -23.10
C ALA A 933 8.68 16.69 -24.16
N VAL A 934 8.94 15.49 -24.68
CA VAL A 934 9.81 15.29 -25.85
C VAL A 934 9.03 15.55 -27.13
N CYS A 935 9.16 16.77 -27.65
CA CYS A 935 8.56 17.17 -28.92
C CYS A 935 9.59 17.14 -30.06
N GLY A 936 9.14 16.78 -31.27
CA GLY A 936 9.99 16.54 -32.45
C GLY A 936 10.60 17.79 -33.10
N PHE A 937 11.28 18.66 -32.35
CA PHE A 937 12.04 19.78 -32.92
C PHE A 937 13.41 19.29 -33.40
N ASP A 938 13.58 19.19 -34.72
CA ASP A 938 14.93 19.16 -35.28
C ASP A 938 15.58 20.55 -35.10
N GLU A 939 16.86 20.63 -34.68
CA GLU A 939 17.69 21.83 -34.84
C GLU A 939 17.53 22.35 -36.28
N VAL A 940 16.85 23.49 -36.45
CA VAL A 940 16.56 23.99 -37.79
C VAL A 940 17.86 24.52 -38.38
N GLU A 941 18.19 24.06 -39.60
CA GLU A 941 19.35 24.57 -40.35
C GLU A 941 19.39 26.10 -40.36
N SER A 942 20.61 26.67 -40.46
CA SER A 942 21.01 28.10 -40.44
C SER A 942 20.28 29.10 -41.39
N ASP A 943 19.09 28.77 -41.91
CA ASP A 943 18.24 29.63 -42.72
C ASP A 943 16.77 29.69 -42.27
N ALA A 944 16.50 29.40 -40.99
CA ALA A 944 15.17 29.49 -40.39
C ALA A 944 14.62 30.94 -40.42
N THR A 945 13.29 31.07 -40.43
CA THR A 945 12.61 32.37 -40.48
C THR A 945 11.73 32.57 -39.26
N GLN A 946 11.33 33.81 -38.97
CA GLN A 946 10.33 34.09 -37.94
C GLN A 946 9.03 33.27 -38.10
N GLN A 947 8.67 32.90 -39.33
CA GLN A 947 7.53 32.01 -39.59
C GLN A 947 7.79 30.59 -39.08
N THR A 948 9.03 30.10 -39.24
CA THR A 948 9.46 28.80 -38.72
C THR A 948 9.45 28.77 -37.20
N PHE A 949 9.80 29.90 -36.56
CA PHE A 949 9.69 30.07 -35.11
C PHE A 949 8.24 30.02 -34.63
N ASP A 950 7.34 30.75 -35.31
CA ASP A 950 5.92 30.73 -34.98
C ASP A 950 5.29 29.33 -35.23
N ASP A 951 5.74 28.62 -36.27
CA ASP A 951 5.30 27.26 -36.58
C ASP A 951 5.81 26.26 -35.51
N ALA A 952 7.04 26.42 -35.01
CA ALA A 952 7.61 25.59 -33.94
C ALA A 952 6.90 25.80 -32.59
N ILE A 953 6.55 27.05 -32.26
CA ILE A 953 5.72 27.35 -31.08
C ILE A 953 4.37 26.65 -31.19
N ALA A 954 3.70 26.76 -32.34
CA ALA A 954 2.40 26.12 -32.53
C ALA A 954 2.48 24.59 -32.46
N GLU A 955 3.58 24.00 -32.92
CA GLU A 955 3.85 22.56 -32.80
C GLU A 955 4.12 22.16 -31.34
N TYR A 956 4.82 22.99 -30.56
CA TYR A 956 4.96 22.81 -29.11
C TYR A 956 3.61 22.85 -28.39
N GLU A 957 2.83 23.90 -28.59
CA GLU A 957 1.49 24.06 -27.97
C GLU A 957 0.55 22.91 -28.37
N THR A 958 0.74 22.33 -29.57
CA THR A 958 -0.03 21.14 -30.01
C THR A 958 0.49 19.86 -29.36
N CYS A 959 1.81 19.71 -29.21
CA CYS A 959 2.47 18.56 -28.61
C CYS A 959 2.15 18.46 -27.11
N THR A 960 2.16 19.59 -26.40
CA THR A 960 1.98 19.66 -24.93
C THR A 960 0.56 20.03 -24.50
N GLY A 961 -0.27 20.55 -25.40
CA GLY A 961 -1.58 21.11 -25.05
C GLY A 961 -1.52 22.39 -24.20
N LYS A 962 -0.33 22.88 -23.83
CA LYS A 962 -0.10 24.09 -23.01
C LYS A 962 0.02 25.33 -23.94
N ASP A 963 -0.80 26.36 -23.71
CA ASP A 963 -0.69 27.67 -24.39
C ASP A 963 0.50 28.45 -23.83
N ILE A 964 1.43 28.93 -24.68
CA ILE A 964 2.59 29.67 -24.19
C ILE A 964 2.23 31.14 -23.95
N VAL A 965 2.30 31.57 -22.69
CA VAL A 965 2.07 32.97 -22.26
C VAL A 965 3.25 33.44 -21.42
N THR A 966 3.74 34.64 -21.70
CA THR A 966 4.82 35.29 -20.93
C THR A 966 4.35 36.65 -20.42
N THR A 967 4.54 36.88 -19.13
CA THR A 967 4.22 38.12 -18.42
C THR A 967 5.48 38.79 -17.88
N ASP A 968 5.34 40.05 -17.44
CA ASP A 968 6.45 40.79 -16.85
C ASP A 968 7.02 40.10 -15.58
N ASP A 969 6.19 39.30 -14.88
CA ASP A 969 6.56 38.67 -13.62
C ASP A 969 7.42 37.41 -13.87
N ASP A 970 7.20 36.70 -14.98
CA ASP A 970 7.92 35.47 -15.40
C ASP A 970 9.39 35.71 -15.80
N VAL A 971 9.85 36.96 -15.77
CA VAL A 971 11.19 37.34 -16.23
C VAL A 971 11.89 38.28 -15.25
N ARG A 972 11.13 39.06 -14.47
CA ARG A 972 11.70 40.10 -13.62
C ARG A 972 12.47 39.51 -12.44
N GLY A 973 13.73 39.91 -12.33
CA GLY A 973 14.58 39.47 -11.23
C GLY A 973 15.27 38.13 -11.48
N LEU A 974 14.96 37.45 -12.58
CA LEU A 974 15.62 36.19 -12.95
C LEU A 974 17.06 36.44 -13.39
N THR A 975 17.93 35.47 -13.10
CA THR A 975 19.27 35.34 -13.67
C THR A 975 19.34 33.99 -14.37
N LEU A 976 18.97 33.97 -15.65
CA LEU A 976 18.93 32.74 -16.45
C LEU A 976 20.35 32.37 -16.90
N MET A 977 20.87 31.26 -16.40
CA MET A 977 22.20 30.74 -16.67
C MET A 977 22.13 29.47 -17.52
N ARG A 978 23.09 29.30 -18.43
CA ARG A 978 23.34 28.04 -19.12
C ARG A 978 24.82 27.82 -19.32
N THR A 979 25.20 26.57 -19.54
CA THR A 979 26.55 26.20 -19.99
C THR A 979 26.48 25.50 -21.33
N ASN A 980 27.30 25.92 -22.29
CA ASN A 980 27.34 25.24 -23.58
C ASN A 980 28.29 24.03 -23.56
N SER A 981 28.26 23.22 -24.62
CA SER A 981 29.12 22.04 -24.82
C SER A 981 30.65 22.31 -24.86
N ARG A 982 31.08 23.55 -24.61
CA ARG A 982 32.49 23.97 -24.51
C ARG A 982 32.82 24.51 -23.11
N GLY A 983 31.93 24.34 -22.13
CA GLY A 983 32.10 24.82 -20.76
C GLY A 983 31.96 26.33 -20.61
N GLU A 984 31.46 27.05 -21.63
CA GLU A 984 31.25 28.50 -21.49
C GLU A 984 29.94 28.78 -20.75
N VAL A 985 30.06 29.47 -19.63
CA VAL A 985 28.91 29.94 -18.84
C VAL A 985 28.33 31.20 -19.48
N ARG A 986 27.02 31.22 -19.72
CA ARG A 986 26.29 32.41 -20.18
C ARG A 986 25.15 32.67 -19.21
N ALA A 987 25.10 33.87 -18.64
CA ALA A 987 24.00 34.27 -17.77
C ALA A 987 23.37 35.58 -18.22
N THR A 988 22.05 35.65 -18.17
CA THR A 988 21.26 36.83 -18.52
C THR A 988 20.47 37.26 -17.30
N GLU A 989 20.87 38.37 -16.68
CA GLU A 989 20.19 38.94 -15.52
C GLU A 989 19.16 39.98 -15.99
N PHE A 990 17.92 39.83 -15.53
CA PHE A 990 16.86 40.79 -15.74
C PHE A 990 16.65 41.63 -14.47
N ASP A 991 16.74 42.95 -14.59
CA ASP A 991 16.63 43.84 -13.43
C ASP A 991 15.25 43.70 -12.76
N ALA A 992 15.23 43.58 -11.43
CA ALA A 992 13.99 43.55 -10.64
C ALA A 992 13.16 44.84 -10.76
N GLU A 993 13.79 45.97 -11.09
CA GLU A 993 13.12 47.26 -11.29
C GLU A 993 13.39 47.83 -12.69
N GLY A 994 12.41 47.71 -13.59
CA GLY A 994 12.47 48.29 -14.93
C GLY A 994 12.42 47.24 -16.02
N ASN A 995 12.81 47.64 -17.22
CA ASN A 995 12.83 46.80 -18.42
C ASN A 995 14.26 46.80 -19.01
N THR A 996 15.24 46.62 -18.12
CA THR A 996 16.67 46.56 -18.42
C THR A 996 17.26 45.29 -17.82
N GLY A 997 18.46 44.92 -18.27
CA GLY A 997 19.17 43.75 -17.78
C GLY A 997 20.63 43.75 -18.19
N THR A 998 21.37 42.76 -17.71
CA THR A 998 22.81 42.61 -17.89
C THR A 998 23.15 41.22 -18.42
N TYR A 999 24.04 41.16 -19.40
CA TYR A 999 24.54 39.90 -19.94
C TYR A 999 25.94 39.59 -19.40
N TYR A 1000 26.10 38.39 -18.84
CA TYR A 1000 27.34 37.83 -18.32
C TYR A 1000 27.82 36.70 -19.22
N ARG A 1001 29.12 36.68 -19.48
CA ARG A 1001 29.79 35.57 -20.18
C ARG A 1001 31.01 35.17 -19.38
N ASN A 1002 31.12 33.89 -19.06
CA ASN A 1002 32.15 33.34 -18.18
C ASN A 1002 32.26 34.19 -16.91
N THR A 1003 31.10 34.43 -16.29
CA THR A 1003 30.87 35.25 -15.09
C THR A 1003 31.26 36.73 -15.16
N VAL A 1004 31.71 37.19 -16.33
CA VAL A 1004 32.09 38.58 -16.58
C VAL A 1004 30.94 39.36 -17.23
N MET A 1005 30.59 40.51 -16.64
CA MET A 1005 29.66 41.48 -17.25
C MET A 1005 30.15 41.90 -18.63
N SER A 1006 29.34 41.67 -19.65
CA SER A 1006 29.71 41.87 -21.06
C SER A 1006 28.84 42.88 -21.82
N GLY A 1007 27.68 43.26 -21.26
CA GLY A 1007 26.83 44.33 -21.79
C GLY A 1007 25.53 44.54 -21.00
N GLU A 1008 24.83 45.64 -21.30
CA GLU A 1008 23.50 45.95 -20.78
C GLU A 1008 22.49 45.95 -21.94
N PHE A 1009 21.24 45.56 -21.67
CA PHE A 1009 20.17 45.51 -22.67
C PHE A 1009 18.86 46.09 -22.13
N ALA A 1010 17.93 46.37 -23.04
CA ALA A 1010 16.54 46.65 -22.73
C ALA A 1010 15.65 45.54 -23.28
N TRP A 1011 14.60 45.17 -22.55
CA TRP A 1011 13.72 44.07 -22.91
C TRP A 1011 12.24 44.48 -22.91
N SER A 1012 11.44 43.75 -23.67
CA SER A 1012 9.98 43.92 -23.69
C SER A 1012 9.28 42.66 -24.14
N ILE A 1013 8.08 42.43 -23.64
CA ILE A 1013 7.22 41.33 -24.10
C ILE A 1013 6.37 41.81 -25.29
N VAL A 1014 6.38 41.04 -26.36
CA VAL A 1014 5.66 41.26 -27.60
C VAL A 1014 4.69 40.12 -27.82
N ASP A 1015 3.48 40.45 -28.27
CA ASP A 1015 2.39 39.52 -28.58
C ASP A 1015 1.96 38.56 -27.45
N GLY A 1016 2.48 38.74 -26.23
CA GLY A 1016 2.06 38.02 -25.02
C GLY A 1016 2.85 36.74 -24.75
N ASN A 1017 3.84 36.40 -25.57
CA ASN A 1017 4.63 35.17 -25.42
C ASN A 1017 6.12 35.32 -25.83
N LYS A 1018 6.52 36.48 -26.38
CA LYS A 1018 7.89 36.70 -26.88
C LYS A 1018 8.63 37.75 -26.09
N ILE A 1019 9.75 37.39 -25.49
CA ILE A 1019 10.69 38.31 -24.86
C ILE A 1019 11.63 38.82 -25.94
N VAL A 1020 11.63 40.13 -26.19
CA VAL A 1020 12.49 40.76 -27.20
C VAL A 1020 13.62 41.52 -26.54
N LEU A 1021 14.87 41.13 -26.83
CA LEU A 1021 16.06 41.82 -26.34
C LEU A 1021 16.56 42.84 -27.36
N SER A 1022 16.83 44.06 -26.88
CA SER A 1022 17.26 45.18 -27.72
C SER A 1022 18.36 46.01 -27.09
N ASP A 1023 19.07 46.80 -27.91
CA ASP A 1023 20.07 47.76 -27.44
C ASP A 1023 19.44 48.78 -26.47
N SER A 1024 20.06 48.97 -25.30
CA SER A 1024 19.54 49.83 -24.22
C SER A 1024 19.42 51.31 -24.62
N GLU A 1025 20.19 51.77 -25.61
CA GLU A 1025 20.11 53.12 -26.18
C GLU A 1025 19.23 53.19 -27.45
N ASN A 1026 18.89 52.04 -28.06
CA ASN A 1026 18.11 51.96 -29.31
C ASN A 1026 17.22 50.70 -29.41
N ALA A 1027 15.99 50.78 -28.91
CA ALA A 1027 14.97 49.72 -28.98
C ALA A 1027 14.53 49.27 -30.41
N SER A 1028 15.13 49.79 -31.48
CA SER A 1028 14.91 49.28 -32.85
C SER A 1028 16.00 48.34 -33.34
N ASP A 1029 17.04 48.15 -32.53
CA ASP A 1029 18.12 47.20 -32.74
C ASP A 1029 17.83 45.97 -31.87
N VAL A 1030 17.14 44.98 -32.46
CA VAL A 1030 16.79 43.71 -31.81
C VAL A 1030 17.85 42.69 -32.21
N TRP A 1031 18.44 42.03 -31.23
CA TRP A 1031 19.52 41.08 -31.45
C TRP A 1031 19.15 39.65 -31.05
N ASP A 1032 18.26 39.45 -30.07
CA ASP A 1032 17.71 38.13 -29.69
C ASP A 1032 16.21 38.22 -29.36
N GLN A 1033 15.50 37.10 -29.55
CA GLN A 1033 14.11 36.90 -29.15
C GLN A 1033 13.97 35.54 -28.46
N TYR A 1034 13.33 35.51 -27.29
CA TYR A 1034 13.12 34.29 -26.50
C TYR A 1034 11.63 33.99 -26.34
N VAL A 1035 11.33 32.71 -26.20
CA VAL A 1035 10.05 32.19 -25.72
C VAL A 1035 10.37 31.16 -24.66
N ILE A 1036 9.81 31.33 -23.46
CA ILE A 1036 9.86 30.32 -22.41
C ILE A 1036 8.83 29.25 -22.79
N LEU A 1037 9.30 28.04 -23.07
CA LEU A 1037 8.46 26.91 -23.46
C LEU A 1037 7.91 26.18 -22.23
N SER A 1038 8.77 25.96 -21.22
CA SER A 1038 8.41 25.40 -19.92
C SER A 1038 9.32 25.95 -18.80
N GLU A 1039 8.87 25.80 -17.57
CA GLU A 1039 9.58 26.11 -16.32
C GLU A 1039 9.30 24.98 -15.33
N SER A 1040 10.34 24.37 -14.76
CA SER A 1040 10.24 23.38 -13.68
C SER A 1040 11.42 23.58 -12.72
N GLU A 1041 11.15 23.67 -11.41
CA GLU A 1041 12.15 23.82 -10.34
C GLU A 1041 13.23 24.90 -10.57
N GLY A 1042 12.87 26.03 -11.22
CA GLY A 1042 13.82 27.09 -11.54
C GLY A 1042 14.70 26.78 -12.76
N THR A 1043 14.42 25.70 -13.50
CA THR A 1043 14.96 25.40 -14.82
C THR A 1043 13.93 25.77 -15.90
N TYR A 1044 14.40 26.36 -16.99
CA TYR A 1044 13.60 26.96 -18.06
C TYR A 1044 14.04 26.41 -19.40
N LEU A 1045 13.12 25.78 -20.13
CA LEU A 1045 13.33 25.44 -21.53
C LEU A 1045 13.00 26.65 -22.39
N ILE A 1046 13.98 27.19 -23.12
CA ILE A 1046 13.81 28.43 -23.88
C ILE A 1046 14.13 28.22 -25.35
N ALA A 1047 13.20 28.61 -26.21
CA ALA A 1047 13.44 28.75 -27.65
C ALA A 1047 14.07 30.11 -27.95
N ASP A 1048 15.31 30.10 -28.45
CA ASP A 1048 16.10 31.27 -28.80
C ASP A 1048 16.10 31.48 -30.33
N PHE A 1049 15.74 32.70 -30.75
CA PHE A 1049 15.79 33.14 -32.13
C PHE A 1049 16.67 34.38 -32.31
N VAL A 1050 17.78 34.18 -33.02
CA VAL A 1050 18.75 35.25 -33.37
C VAL A 1050 18.37 35.85 -34.72
N PRO A 1051 17.78 37.05 -34.80
CA PRO A 1051 17.21 37.57 -36.05
C PRO A 1051 18.25 37.94 -37.12
N GLU A 1052 19.51 38.17 -36.72
CA GLU A 1052 20.60 38.48 -37.67
C GLU A 1052 21.09 37.24 -38.43
N ASP A 1053 21.12 36.09 -37.76
CA ASP A 1053 21.68 34.83 -38.28
C ASP A 1053 20.59 33.85 -38.75
N GLY A 1054 19.34 34.02 -38.30
CA GLY A 1054 18.20 33.18 -38.72
C GLY A 1054 18.26 31.78 -38.11
N GLU A 1055 18.93 31.61 -36.99
CA GLU A 1055 19.06 30.35 -36.25
C GLU A 1055 17.97 30.29 -35.17
N ILE A 1056 17.30 29.13 -35.07
CA ILE A 1056 16.34 28.80 -34.01
C ILE A 1056 16.87 27.55 -33.33
N TRP A 1057 16.88 27.57 -32.01
CA TRP A 1057 17.32 26.45 -31.21
C TRP A 1057 16.67 26.54 -29.83
N THR A 1058 16.55 25.40 -29.18
CA THR A 1058 16.06 25.29 -27.80
C THR A 1058 17.24 25.00 -26.90
N ASP A 1059 17.23 25.56 -25.70
CA ASP A 1059 18.24 25.29 -24.69
C ASP A 1059 17.64 25.41 -23.30
N THR A 1060 18.28 24.73 -22.36
CA THR A 1060 17.86 24.71 -20.96
C THR A 1060 18.65 25.77 -20.19
N TYR A 1061 17.95 26.53 -19.36
CA TYR A 1061 18.52 27.59 -18.53
C TYR A 1061 18.11 27.40 -17.08
N THR A 1062 19.03 27.56 -16.14
CA THR A 1062 18.72 27.53 -14.71
C THR A 1062 18.67 28.95 -14.17
N ASP A 1063 17.62 29.32 -13.44
CA ASP A 1063 17.56 30.56 -12.68
C ASP A 1063 18.41 30.45 -11.42
N VAL A 1064 19.48 31.24 -11.42
CA VAL A 1064 20.43 31.34 -10.31
C VAL A 1064 20.26 32.66 -9.56
N ALA A 1065 19.09 33.30 -9.69
CA ALA A 1065 18.80 34.56 -9.00
C ALA A 1065 18.85 34.41 -7.48
N GLY A 1066 19.71 35.20 -6.84
CA GLY A 1066 19.82 35.21 -5.37
C GLY A 1066 20.54 34.00 -4.77
N GLN A 1067 20.95 33.02 -5.58
CA GLN A 1067 21.76 31.88 -5.14
C GLN A 1067 23.10 32.38 -4.58
N MET A 1068 23.35 32.08 -3.31
CA MET A 1068 24.64 32.34 -2.68
C MET A 1068 25.57 31.15 -2.98
N LEU A 1069 26.63 31.42 -3.73
CA LEU A 1069 27.63 30.41 -4.05
C LEU A 1069 28.45 30.07 -2.81
N ALA A 1070 28.65 28.78 -2.53
CA ALA A 1070 29.42 28.29 -1.39
C ALA A 1070 30.74 27.66 -1.83
N GLU A 1071 31.69 27.63 -0.89
CA GLU A 1071 32.97 26.93 -1.07
C GLU A 1071 32.73 25.41 -0.93
N CYS A 1072 33.24 24.60 -1.85
CA CYS A 1072 33.12 23.14 -1.72
C CYS A 1072 34.16 22.60 -0.72
N GLU A 1073 33.72 22.13 0.44
CA GLU A 1073 34.61 21.61 1.49
C GLU A 1073 34.99 20.12 1.32
N ILE A 1074 34.30 19.37 0.45
CA ILE A 1074 34.49 17.92 0.24
C ILE A 1074 35.94 17.60 -0.11
N GLY A 1075 36.61 16.72 0.64
CA GLY A 1075 38.00 16.36 0.39
C GLY A 1075 39.05 17.45 0.71
N ASN A 1076 38.67 18.54 1.38
CA ASN A 1076 39.65 19.54 1.85
C ASN A 1076 40.65 18.94 2.83
N THR A 1077 41.92 19.32 2.70
CA THR A 1077 42.96 18.94 3.65
C THR A 1077 42.99 19.90 4.85
N GLU A 1078 43.38 19.39 6.02
CA GLU A 1078 43.45 20.21 7.24
C GLU A 1078 44.63 21.20 7.16
N TRP A 1079 44.42 22.45 7.58
CA TRP A 1079 45.43 23.51 7.54
C TRP A 1079 45.93 23.94 8.94
N ASP A 1080 47.23 24.18 9.11
CA ASP A 1080 47.81 24.77 10.34
C ASP A 1080 48.02 26.27 10.16
N ASP A 1081 47.02 27.08 10.54
CA ASP A 1081 47.05 28.54 10.52
C ASP A 1081 48.28 29.18 11.21
N VAL A 1082 48.89 28.47 12.17
CA VAL A 1082 50.01 29.03 12.95
C VAL A 1082 51.34 28.84 12.22
N ASN A 1083 51.48 27.73 11.49
CA ASN A 1083 52.71 27.37 10.81
C ASN A 1083 52.66 27.54 9.29
N ASP A 1084 51.49 27.89 8.74
CA ASP A 1084 51.28 28.19 7.33
C ASP A 1084 51.68 26.99 6.43
N VAL A 1085 51.20 25.81 6.84
CA VAL A 1085 51.47 24.52 6.19
C VAL A 1085 50.24 23.60 6.34
N PRO A 1086 50.02 22.71 5.37
CA PRO A 1086 48.98 21.68 5.49
C PRO A 1086 49.35 20.67 6.58
N LEU A 1087 48.36 20.26 7.39
CA LEU A 1087 48.43 19.20 8.39
C LEU A 1087 48.32 17.81 7.74
N THR A 1088 47.49 17.71 6.70
CA THR A 1088 47.30 16.52 5.86
C THR A 1088 47.49 16.88 4.40
N THR A 1089 47.77 15.90 3.54
CA THR A 1089 47.89 16.09 2.09
C THR A 1089 47.08 15.02 1.38
N GLY A 1090 46.43 15.37 0.28
CA GLY A 1090 45.69 14.46 -0.59
C GLY A 1090 46.45 14.18 -1.88
N SER A 1091 46.22 13.02 -2.47
CA SER A 1091 46.72 12.61 -3.77
C SER A 1091 45.97 13.30 -4.91
N PHE A 1092 46.53 13.22 -6.12
CA PHE A 1092 45.87 13.77 -7.31
C PHE A 1092 44.58 13.00 -7.68
N GLU A 1093 44.49 11.72 -7.32
CA GLU A 1093 43.29 10.90 -7.53
C GLU A 1093 42.17 11.35 -6.56
N GLU A 1094 42.50 11.50 -5.27
CA GLU A 1094 41.57 12.06 -4.26
C GLU A 1094 41.12 13.49 -4.60
N TYR A 1095 41.97 14.29 -5.25
CA TYR A 1095 41.56 15.61 -5.76
C TYR A 1095 40.55 15.52 -6.89
N LEU A 1096 40.73 14.59 -7.84
CA LEU A 1096 39.78 14.42 -8.95
C LEU A 1096 38.45 13.87 -8.47
N GLU A 1097 38.48 12.91 -7.54
CA GLU A 1097 37.28 12.39 -6.86
C GLU A 1097 36.54 13.52 -6.14
N ALA A 1098 37.24 14.34 -5.35
CA ALA A 1098 36.63 15.50 -4.71
C ALA A 1098 36.08 16.53 -5.73
N VAL A 1099 36.67 16.66 -6.92
CA VAL A 1099 36.14 17.54 -7.99
C VAL A 1099 34.86 16.97 -8.57
N GLU A 1100 34.78 15.65 -8.76
CA GLU A 1100 33.60 14.95 -9.26
C GLU A 1100 32.46 15.04 -8.22
N ASP A 1101 32.72 14.71 -6.97
CA ASP A 1101 31.74 14.81 -5.87
C ASP A 1101 31.17 16.23 -5.73
N CYS A 1102 32.04 17.26 -5.78
CA CYS A 1102 31.58 18.65 -5.70
C CYS A 1102 30.71 19.06 -6.90
N ARG A 1103 30.96 18.50 -8.09
CA ARG A 1103 30.20 18.80 -9.33
C ARG A 1103 28.87 18.06 -9.35
N GLU A 1104 28.87 16.82 -8.90
CA GLU A 1104 27.65 16.02 -8.74
C GLU A 1104 26.70 16.69 -7.75
N GLN A 1105 27.22 17.15 -6.60
CA GLN A 1105 26.43 17.89 -5.62
C GLN A 1105 25.87 19.22 -6.16
N SER A 1106 26.58 19.91 -7.07
CA SER A 1106 26.13 21.19 -7.61
C SER A 1106 25.20 21.04 -8.82
N GLY A 1107 25.31 19.94 -9.57
CA GLY A 1107 24.60 19.74 -10.83
C GLY A 1107 25.04 20.68 -11.96
N VAL A 1108 26.09 21.50 -11.77
CA VAL A 1108 26.51 22.53 -12.73
C VAL A 1108 27.70 22.09 -13.59
N GLU A 1109 27.47 21.89 -14.88
CA GLU A 1109 28.51 21.50 -15.86
C GLU A 1109 29.41 22.67 -16.34
N ALA A 1110 30.11 23.37 -15.44
CA ALA A 1110 31.05 24.45 -15.80
C ALA A 1110 32.51 24.02 -15.69
N TYR A 1111 33.35 24.39 -16.69
CA TYR A 1111 34.77 24.04 -16.68
C TYR A 1111 35.66 25.01 -17.46
N PHE A 1112 36.95 25.00 -17.15
CA PHE A 1112 37.92 25.83 -17.85
C PHE A 1112 38.27 25.24 -19.22
N SER A 1113 37.84 25.91 -20.29
CA SER A 1113 38.19 25.53 -21.66
C SER A 1113 39.16 26.52 -22.32
N GLY A 1114 39.76 26.12 -23.45
CA GLY A 1114 40.60 27.01 -24.24
C GLY A 1114 39.86 28.27 -24.73
N GLU A 1115 38.56 28.14 -25.02
CA GLU A 1115 37.69 29.24 -25.45
C GLU A 1115 37.37 30.21 -24.30
N PHE A 1116 37.37 29.72 -23.04
CA PHE A 1116 37.14 30.53 -21.85
C PHE A 1116 38.08 31.76 -21.78
N PHE A 1117 39.31 31.60 -22.31
CA PHE A 1117 40.36 32.62 -22.32
C PHE A 1117 40.70 33.21 -23.72
N ASP A 1118 40.04 32.79 -24.83
CA ASP A 1118 40.45 33.06 -26.22
C ASP A 1118 40.10 34.47 -26.76
N ARG A 1119 40.22 35.51 -25.93
CA ARG A 1119 40.07 36.91 -26.36
C ARG A 1119 41.35 37.71 -26.09
N ASP A 1120 42.13 37.88 -27.16
CA ASP A 1120 43.43 38.58 -27.26
C ASP A 1120 43.51 40.00 -26.65
N ASP A 1121 42.41 40.60 -26.18
CA ASP A 1121 42.32 41.96 -25.67
C ASP A 1121 42.00 42.08 -24.16
N ARG A 1122 42.06 40.97 -23.41
CA ARG A 1122 41.52 40.89 -22.04
C ARG A 1122 42.49 40.23 -21.07
N THR A 1123 42.50 40.75 -19.85
CA THR A 1123 43.03 40.07 -18.68
C THR A 1123 41.85 39.63 -17.82
N ILE A 1124 41.80 38.34 -17.45
CA ILE A 1124 40.80 37.80 -16.50
C ILE A 1124 41.42 37.85 -15.11
N GLU A 1125 40.77 38.53 -14.18
CA GLU A 1125 41.19 38.59 -12.78
C GLU A 1125 40.21 37.80 -11.91
N MET A 1126 40.71 36.77 -11.21
CA MET A 1126 40.00 36.04 -10.17
C MET A 1126 40.52 36.53 -8.81
N ALA A 1127 39.64 37.00 -7.94
CA ALA A 1127 40.05 37.55 -6.65
C ALA A 1127 39.12 37.12 -5.52
N VAL A 1128 39.73 36.91 -4.35
CA VAL A 1128 39.13 36.72 -3.03
C VAL A 1128 39.71 37.77 -2.07
N ASP A 1129 39.27 37.79 -0.80
CA ASP A 1129 39.58 38.89 0.13
C ASP A 1129 41.09 39.06 0.39
N ASP A 1130 41.88 38.00 0.27
CA ASP A 1130 43.32 37.91 0.54
C ASP A 1130 44.18 37.44 -0.63
N GLU A 1131 43.60 36.99 -1.76
CA GLU A 1131 44.36 36.50 -2.91
C GLU A 1131 43.81 36.98 -4.26
N LYS A 1132 44.69 37.02 -5.27
CA LYS A 1132 44.32 37.41 -6.63
C LYS A 1132 45.17 36.75 -7.70
N TYR A 1133 44.51 36.04 -8.61
CA TYR A 1133 45.07 35.53 -9.87
C TYR A 1133 44.71 36.45 -11.03
N SER A 1134 45.66 36.71 -11.92
CA SER A 1134 45.48 37.51 -13.13
C SER A 1134 46.03 36.76 -14.32
N PHE A 1135 45.15 36.36 -15.23
CA PHE A 1135 45.44 35.52 -16.40
C PHE A 1135 45.48 36.37 -17.67
N GLU A 1136 46.60 36.31 -18.37
CA GLU A 1136 46.79 36.91 -19.70
C GLU A 1136 46.59 35.84 -20.77
N SER A 1137 45.96 36.20 -21.89
CA SER A 1137 45.63 35.27 -22.99
C SER A 1137 46.85 34.62 -23.66
N ASP A 1138 48.06 35.14 -23.43
CA ASP A 1138 49.31 34.58 -23.97
C ASP A 1138 49.90 33.42 -23.13
N GLY A 1139 49.16 32.94 -22.12
CA GLY A 1139 49.57 31.86 -21.22
C GLY A 1139 50.45 32.33 -20.06
N THR A 1140 50.54 33.64 -19.82
CA THR A 1140 51.24 34.23 -18.67
C THR A 1140 50.25 34.84 -17.67
N GLY A 1141 50.69 35.11 -16.45
CA GLY A 1141 49.84 35.72 -15.44
C GLY A 1141 50.59 36.17 -14.19
N THR A 1142 49.86 36.74 -13.24
CA THR A 1142 50.39 37.11 -11.93
C THR A 1142 49.46 36.68 -10.80
N TYR A 1143 50.05 36.13 -9.74
CA TYR A 1143 49.39 35.87 -8.47
C TYR A 1143 49.84 36.92 -7.44
N SER A 1144 48.90 37.49 -6.68
CA SER A 1144 49.16 38.53 -5.68
C SER A 1144 48.48 38.20 -4.35
N ASP A 1145 49.23 38.35 -3.27
CA ASP A 1145 48.75 38.28 -1.89
C ASP A 1145 48.26 39.67 -1.44
N ILE A 1146 47.13 39.73 -0.75
CA ILE A 1146 46.39 40.93 -0.37
C ILE A 1146 46.14 40.94 1.16
N GLU A 1147 47.04 41.57 1.93
CA GLU A 1147 46.76 41.85 3.34
C GLU A 1147 46.05 43.21 3.54
N GLU A 1148 44.95 43.24 4.28
CA GLU A 1148 44.17 44.47 4.61
C GLU A 1148 43.80 45.32 3.36
N GLY A 1149 43.51 44.66 2.22
CA GLY A 1149 43.14 45.32 0.96
C GLY A 1149 44.30 46.01 0.23
N GLN A 1150 45.55 45.67 0.55
CA GLN A 1150 46.74 46.14 -0.16
C GLN A 1150 47.57 44.95 -0.66
N VAL A 1151 47.93 44.94 -1.95
CA VAL A 1151 48.86 43.95 -2.50
C VAL A 1151 50.21 44.02 -1.77
N THR A 1152 50.61 42.95 -1.11
CA THR A 1152 51.83 42.81 -0.32
C THR A 1152 52.98 42.26 -1.16
N ASP A 1153 52.72 41.17 -1.88
CA ASP A 1153 53.66 40.48 -2.77
C ASP A 1153 52.99 40.10 -4.10
N THR A 1154 53.79 39.99 -5.17
CA THR A 1154 53.30 39.63 -6.52
C THR A 1154 54.30 38.72 -7.20
N TYR A 1155 53.81 37.60 -7.71
CA TYR A 1155 54.57 36.55 -8.36
C TYR A 1155 54.07 36.33 -9.78
N SER A 1156 54.99 36.11 -10.73
CA SER A 1156 54.61 35.77 -12.11
C SER A 1156 54.44 34.27 -12.26
N PHE A 1157 53.41 33.85 -12.99
CA PHE A 1157 53.17 32.46 -13.35
C PHE A 1157 53.00 32.26 -14.86
N THR A 1158 53.07 31.02 -15.29
CA THR A 1158 52.59 30.56 -16.60
C THR A 1158 51.45 29.58 -16.39
N TRP A 1159 50.47 29.53 -17.28
CA TRP A 1159 49.32 28.64 -17.13
C TRP A 1159 49.00 27.91 -18.44
N THR A 1160 48.34 26.75 -18.32
CA THR A 1160 47.82 25.94 -19.42
C THR A 1160 46.50 25.29 -19.02
N VAL A 1161 45.61 25.05 -19.98
CA VAL A 1161 44.39 24.24 -19.79
C VAL A 1161 44.72 22.77 -20.04
N ASP A 1162 44.34 21.91 -19.12
CA ASP A 1162 44.29 20.47 -19.32
C ASP A 1162 42.87 20.07 -19.70
N THR A 1163 42.68 19.74 -20.98
CA THR A 1163 41.37 19.39 -21.54
C THR A 1163 40.96 17.95 -21.28
N ASP A 1164 41.88 17.10 -20.80
CA ASP A 1164 41.55 15.71 -20.48
C ASP A 1164 40.93 15.62 -19.07
N ASN A 1165 41.18 16.60 -18.20
CA ASN A 1165 40.68 16.67 -16.81
C ASN A 1165 39.93 17.99 -16.51
N ASP A 1166 39.62 18.79 -17.53
CA ASP A 1166 38.82 20.03 -17.42
C ASP A 1166 39.28 21.06 -16.37
N LEU A 1167 40.60 21.22 -16.22
CA LEU A 1167 41.24 22.07 -15.22
C LEU A 1167 42.29 23.03 -15.81
N ILE A 1168 42.68 24.05 -15.05
CA ILE A 1168 43.87 24.87 -15.35
C ILE A 1168 45.04 24.50 -14.46
N VAL A 1169 46.22 24.45 -15.07
CA VAL A 1169 47.50 24.21 -14.39
C VAL A 1169 48.28 25.52 -14.34
N VAL A 1170 48.45 26.06 -13.15
CA VAL A 1170 49.16 27.31 -12.89
C VAL A 1170 50.54 27.00 -12.33
N THR A 1171 51.60 27.49 -12.97
CA THR A 1171 52.99 27.30 -12.50
C THR A 1171 53.57 28.61 -12.01
N ILE A 1172 53.59 28.81 -10.70
CA ILE A 1172 54.11 30.02 -10.05
C ILE A 1172 55.62 29.91 -9.87
N THR A 1173 56.38 30.92 -10.32
CA THR A 1173 57.84 30.95 -10.16
C THR A 1173 58.27 32.09 -9.23
N ALA A 1174 58.71 31.73 -8.02
CA ALA A 1174 59.19 32.65 -6.99
C ALA A 1174 60.67 32.38 -6.66
N GLY A 1175 61.59 32.94 -7.45
CA GLY A 1175 63.03 32.77 -7.22
C GLY A 1175 63.56 31.41 -7.67
N GLU A 1176 63.95 30.54 -6.72
CA GLU A 1176 64.34 29.13 -7.00
C GLU A 1176 63.20 28.14 -6.69
N ILE A 1177 62.08 28.62 -6.14
CA ILE A 1177 60.90 27.81 -5.77
C ILE A 1177 59.91 27.83 -6.94
N THR A 1178 59.38 26.66 -7.28
CA THR A 1178 58.28 26.50 -8.24
C THR A 1178 57.12 25.86 -7.51
N ALA A 1179 55.95 26.51 -7.53
CA ALA A 1179 54.70 25.95 -7.06
C ALA A 1179 53.79 25.68 -8.25
N ILE A 1180 52.94 24.66 -8.14
CA ILE A 1180 51.95 24.31 -9.14
C ILE A 1180 50.59 24.25 -8.44
N ASP A 1181 49.61 24.97 -8.99
CA ASP A 1181 48.21 24.90 -8.58
C ASP A 1181 47.40 24.27 -9.73
N TYR A 1182 46.51 23.36 -9.37
CA TYR A 1182 45.49 22.78 -10.24
C TYR A 1182 44.17 23.38 -9.80
N LEU A 1183 43.42 23.99 -10.72
CA LEU A 1183 42.16 24.67 -10.40
C LEU A 1183 41.07 24.12 -11.33
N ALA A 1184 39.97 23.65 -10.75
CA ALA A 1184 38.79 23.16 -11.44
C ALA A 1184 37.57 23.96 -10.98
N ILE A 1185 36.71 24.34 -11.91
CA ILE A 1185 35.39 24.89 -11.56
C ILE A 1185 34.54 23.72 -11.09
N VAL A 1186 33.90 23.88 -9.93
CA VAL A 1186 32.98 22.88 -9.36
C VAL A 1186 31.55 23.39 -9.22
N ASP A 1187 31.35 24.72 -9.19
CA ASP A 1187 30.02 25.33 -9.17
C ASP A 1187 30.06 26.78 -9.71
N THR A 1188 28.93 27.33 -10.16
CA THR A 1188 28.78 28.74 -10.53
C THR A 1188 27.31 29.19 -10.44
N ASN A 1189 27.10 30.45 -10.02
CA ASN A 1189 25.81 31.14 -10.13
C ASN A 1189 25.78 32.14 -11.30
N GLY A 1190 26.63 31.93 -12.31
CA GLY A 1190 26.73 32.79 -13.48
C GLY A 1190 27.39 34.16 -13.25
N LYS A 1191 27.66 34.56 -11.99
CA LYS A 1191 28.33 35.82 -11.60
C LYS A 1191 29.64 35.58 -10.82
N ALA A 1192 29.77 34.45 -10.16
CA ALA A 1192 30.97 33.98 -9.46
C ALA A 1192 31.24 32.49 -9.75
N LEU A 1193 32.44 32.00 -9.43
CA LEU A 1193 32.84 30.59 -9.59
C LEU A 1193 33.25 30.02 -8.23
N SER A 1194 32.75 28.83 -7.89
CA SER A 1194 33.32 27.99 -6.83
C SER A 1194 34.39 27.12 -7.48
N VAL A 1195 35.61 27.18 -6.93
CA VAL A 1195 36.79 26.56 -7.53
C VAL A 1195 37.39 25.61 -6.52
N LYS A 1196 37.63 24.37 -6.97
CA LYS A 1196 38.38 23.35 -6.23
C LYS A 1196 39.82 23.33 -6.69
N ALA A 1197 40.72 23.41 -5.74
CA ALA A 1197 42.13 23.61 -5.99
C ALA A 1197 43.00 22.54 -5.33
N MET A 1198 44.10 22.18 -6.00
CA MET A 1198 45.19 21.42 -5.40
C MET A 1198 46.51 22.16 -5.58
N SER A 1199 47.14 22.52 -4.47
CA SER A 1199 48.40 23.27 -4.44
C SER A 1199 49.58 22.37 -4.04
N LYS A 1200 50.68 22.46 -4.80
CA LYS A 1200 51.91 21.70 -4.55
C LYS A 1200 53.18 22.50 -4.72
N ALA A 1201 54.02 22.52 -3.68
CA ALA A 1201 55.36 23.10 -3.73
C ALA A 1201 56.41 22.07 -4.23
N ASN A 1202 57.10 22.35 -5.35
CA ASN A 1202 58.11 21.45 -5.90
C ASN A 1202 59.53 21.88 -5.46
N ASP A 1203 60.21 21.08 -4.61
CA ASP A 1203 61.62 21.30 -4.26
C ASP A 1203 62.60 20.76 -5.33
N THR A 1204 62.19 19.92 -6.30
CA THR A 1204 63.15 19.44 -7.32
C THR A 1204 62.55 18.99 -8.67
N GLY A 1205 62.46 19.92 -9.62
CA GLY A 1205 62.85 19.73 -11.03
C GLY A 1205 62.35 18.50 -11.80
N TRP A 1206 61.04 18.23 -11.79
CA TRP A 1206 60.38 17.26 -12.68
C TRP A 1206 59.26 17.94 -13.49
N PRO A 1207 59.08 17.61 -14.79
CA PRO A 1207 57.94 18.07 -15.57
C PRO A 1207 56.86 16.97 -15.59
N GLY A 1208 55.80 17.14 -14.81
CA GLY A 1208 54.62 16.28 -14.80
C GLY A 1208 54.34 15.65 -13.44
N ILE A 1209 53.06 15.69 -13.06
CA ILE A 1209 52.49 14.98 -11.92
C ILE A 1209 52.07 13.57 -12.34
N GLY A 1210 52.23 12.58 -11.47
CA GLY A 1210 51.66 11.23 -11.59
C GLY A 1210 50.73 10.93 -10.41
N ALA A 1211 49.96 9.84 -10.49
CA ALA A 1211 48.96 9.46 -9.47
C ALA A 1211 49.49 9.45 -8.01
N ASP A 1212 50.79 9.21 -7.81
CA ASP A 1212 51.43 9.14 -6.49
C ASP A 1212 51.75 10.51 -5.85
N ASP A 1213 51.29 11.62 -6.43
CA ASP A 1213 51.67 12.96 -6.01
C ASP A 1213 50.68 13.56 -5.01
N GLU A 1214 51.17 13.92 -3.83
CA GLU A 1214 50.36 14.55 -2.78
C GLU A 1214 50.51 16.09 -2.74
N GLY A 1215 49.45 16.79 -2.33
CA GLY A 1215 49.34 18.25 -2.23
C GLY A 1215 48.23 18.68 -1.26
N ASP A 1216 48.07 19.99 -1.10
CA ASP A 1216 47.01 20.59 -0.28
C ASP A 1216 45.77 20.80 -1.16
N ILE A 1217 44.61 20.29 -0.73
CA ILE A 1217 43.33 20.40 -1.42
C ILE A 1217 42.46 21.40 -0.67
N TRP A 1218 41.96 22.41 -1.38
CA TRP A 1218 41.15 23.48 -0.82
C TRP A 1218 40.09 23.95 -1.82
N GLY A 1219 39.07 24.67 -1.36
CA GLY A 1219 38.02 25.25 -2.20
C GLY A 1219 37.77 26.71 -1.83
N ASP A 1220 37.41 27.55 -2.80
CA ASP A 1220 37.08 28.97 -2.56
C ASP A 1220 36.15 29.52 -3.66
N VAL A 1221 35.49 30.66 -3.40
CA VAL A 1221 34.55 31.34 -4.30
C VAL A 1221 35.17 32.62 -4.88
N PHE A 1222 35.43 32.63 -6.18
CA PHE A 1222 36.06 33.75 -6.89
C PHE A 1222 35.05 34.61 -7.66
N GLU A 1223 35.18 35.94 -7.51
CA GLU A 1223 34.57 36.90 -8.44
C GLU A 1223 35.51 37.17 -9.62
N LEU A 1224 34.97 37.17 -10.84
CA LEU A 1224 35.73 37.49 -12.04
C LEU A 1224 35.52 38.94 -12.44
N THR A 1225 36.63 39.64 -12.65
CA THR A 1225 36.60 40.98 -13.21
C THR A 1225 37.39 41.06 -14.50
N GLN A 1226 36.84 41.82 -15.45
CA GLN A 1226 37.52 42.09 -16.71
C GLN A 1226 38.33 43.37 -16.62
N VAL A 1227 39.62 43.27 -16.95
CA VAL A 1227 40.46 44.44 -17.14
C VAL A 1227 40.78 44.58 -18.62
N PHE A 1228 40.28 45.66 -19.22
CA PHE A 1228 40.74 46.10 -20.53
C PHE A 1228 42.03 46.90 -20.35
N HIS A 1229 43.10 46.53 -21.05
CA HIS A 1229 44.27 47.39 -21.13
C HIS A 1229 43.87 48.72 -21.81
N GLU A 1230 43.93 49.83 -21.07
CA GLU A 1230 43.76 51.17 -21.67
C GLU A 1230 44.73 51.36 -22.84
N GLU A 1231 44.23 51.72 -24.03
CA GLU A 1231 45.03 52.41 -25.06
C GLU A 1231 45.20 53.90 -24.76
#